data_AF-A0A098TIS5-F1
#
_entry.id   AF-A0A098TIS5-F1
#
_cell.length_a   1.000
_cell.length_b   1.000
_cell.length_c   1.000
_cell.angle_alpha   90.00
_cell.angle_beta   90.00
_cell.angle_gamma   90.00
#
_symmetry.space_group_name_H-M   'P 1'
#
loop_
_entity.id
_entity.type
_entity.pdbx_description
1 polymer ?
#
loop_
_entity_poly.entity_id
_entity_poly.type
_entity_poly.pdbx_seq_one_letter_code
_entity_poly.pdbx_strand_id
1 'polypeptide(L)'
;MEVLIKSNKMRLSPVLVAAVATTATLCAASPTRGQALDARLLETEALVASQVNEPHPSVGEGYPQAAPIPDTVLAQQPASAPPSPAADGPPPEQPAAPGTPSQIQQAPDQFRFNFTPQNTSPNPIQVDLTPPQPAQPTVPSPIQTQPAATDESEPRVLVSEVFVEGVDGTLQDAVYGAIRTQPGRTATRSQLQADVNAIFATGFFATVRVDPSDTPLGVRVTFVVQPNPVLTKVQATGIKVLPPAVVEKIFSPQYGSTLSFRKLQDGIKELNKWYQDNGYVLAQVVGSPKVADDGTVTLEVAEGQIEEIKIRYVSKEGEEVDAKGRPIRGRTRPYVITRELQLKPGDVFNRNTIQTDLQRVFGLGIFEDVKVALNPGKDPRQVVVVLNVAEKNSGSIAAGAGFSSASGLFGTLSYQQQNFRGRNQKIGAELVLGTRELLFDLSFTDPWIKGDPYRTSFTTNIFRRQSISLVFDGDDTTIRLPNGDEPRVQRVGGGFSFSRPLAKNPFVKANWVASLGMIYQHVTIRDADGVLSPRANTGELLSFSNSGVDDLTTIVFGLTRDRRNDPLLPTKGSLLRMGMEQSIPVGSGSILFNRVRASYTYFIPVRFVSFRPGPQSLAFNFQTGGVFGDLPPYEAFALGGSNSVRGYADGELGSGRYFVQGTAEYRFPLFSILSGALFFDAASDLGSGSSVPGDPSGARGLPGSGFGGGLGVRINSPIGPIRVDYGINNEGDGRFSFGIGQRF
;
A
#
# COMPACT_ATOMS: atom_id res chain seq x y z
N MET A 1 34.80 -13.77 14.97
CA MET A 1 35.30 -13.93 16.35
C MET A 1 34.11 -14.24 17.26
N GLU A 2 34.39 -14.84 18.42
CA GLU A 2 33.44 -15.62 19.21
C GLU A 2 32.65 -14.79 20.25
N VAL A 3 31.89 -15.51 21.10
CA VAL A 3 31.23 -15.07 22.35
C VAL A 3 29.93 -14.26 22.10
N LEU A 4 28.76 -14.61 22.67
CA LEU A 4 28.42 -15.58 23.73
C LEU A 4 27.15 -16.38 23.38
N ILE A 5 27.13 -17.69 23.64
CA ILE A 5 25.90 -18.50 23.63
C ILE A 5 25.31 -18.55 25.04
N LYS A 6 24.02 -18.24 25.19
CA LYS A 6 23.20 -18.70 26.33
C LYS A 6 21.86 -19.26 25.84
N SER A 7 21.78 -20.59 25.85
CA SER A 7 20.51 -21.32 25.74
C SER A 7 19.64 -21.05 26.97
N ASN A 8 18.34 -20.90 26.79
CA ASN A 8 17.39 -21.11 27.88
C ASN A 8 16.15 -21.83 27.35
N LYS A 9 15.89 -23.05 27.85
CA LYS A 9 14.80 -23.92 27.40
C LYS A 9 13.51 -23.53 28.13
N MET A 10 12.56 -22.87 27.46
CA MET A 10 11.19 -22.81 27.96
C MET A 10 10.40 -24.05 27.50
N ARG A 11 9.96 -24.86 28.46
CA ARG A 11 8.91 -25.86 28.24
C ARG A 11 7.57 -25.15 28.16
N LEU A 12 6.77 -25.46 27.14
CA LEU A 12 5.37 -25.04 27.09
C LEU A 12 4.58 -25.77 28.20
N SER A 13 3.66 -25.04 28.84
CA SER A 13 2.69 -25.63 29.78
C SER A 13 1.56 -26.33 29.01
N PRO A 14 1.08 -27.52 29.43
CA PRO A 14 -0.02 -28.22 28.77
C PRO A 14 -1.31 -27.40 28.66
N VAL A 15 -1.51 -26.41 29.56
CA VAL A 15 -2.71 -25.56 29.63
C VAL A 15 -2.95 -24.77 28.33
N LEU A 16 -1.91 -24.47 27.55
CA LEU A 16 -2.05 -23.66 26.33
C LEU A 16 -2.64 -24.42 25.13
N VAL A 17 -2.77 -25.75 25.20
CA VAL A 17 -3.34 -26.58 24.11
C VAL A 17 -4.87 -26.73 24.24
N ALA A 18 -5.42 -26.59 25.45
CA ALA A 18 -6.85 -26.79 25.71
C ALA A 18 -7.75 -25.63 25.25
N ALA A 19 -7.19 -24.46 24.91
CA ALA A 19 -7.95 -23.24 24.63
C ALA A 19 -8.39 -23.05 23.15
N VAL A 20 -8.14 -24.04 22.28
CA VAL A 20 -8.41 -23.96 20.82
C VAL A 20 -9.23 -25.15 20.31
N ALA A 21 -9.68 -26.06 21.18
CA ALA A 21 -10.30 -27.34 20.80
C ALA A 21 -11.74 -27.56 21.31
N THR A 22 -12.32 -26.61 22.05
CA THR A 22 -13.58 -26.80 22.81
C THR A 22 -14.62 -25.70 22.59
N THR A 23 -14.73 -25.20 21.36
CA THR A 23 -15.83 -24.34 20.88
C THR A 23 -16.36 -24.81 19.52
N ALA A 24 -16.47 -26.13 19.34
CA ALA A 24 -16.93 -26.76 18.09
C ALA A 24 -17.86 -27.98 18.32
N THR A 25 -18.55 -28.04 19.46
CA THR A 25 -19.58 -29.07 19.76
C THR A 25 -20.63 -28.52 20.72
N LEU A 26 -21.87 -29.03 20.61
CA LEU A 26 -23.08 -28.61 21.33
C LEU A 26 -23.57 -27.17 21.06
N CYS A 27 -24.54 -27.06 20.16
CA CYS A 27 -25.71 -26.18 20.34
C CYS A 27 -26.90 -26.78 19.56
N ALA A 28 -27.73 -27.57 20.25
CA ALA A 28 -28.94 -28.18 19.70
C ALA A 28 -29.94 -28.51 20.84
N ALA A 29 -30.40 -27.47 21.54
CA ALA A 29 -31.47 -27.55 22.54
C ALA A 29 -32.14 -26.17 22.70
N SER A 30 -33.47 -26.16 22.88
CA SER A 30 -34.29 -24.95 23.03
C SER A 30 -34.14 -24.31 24.42
N PRO A 31 -34.38 -22.99 24.59
CA PRO A 31 -34.26 -22.33 25.89
C PRO A 31 -35.44 -22.64 26.82
N THR A 32 -35.16 -23.01 28.07
CA THR A 32 -36.14 -23.04 29.17
C THR A 32 -35.87 -21.94 30.19
N ARG A 33 -36.95 -21.45 30.80
CA ARG A 33 -37.03 -20.21 31.59
C ARG A 33 -36.88 -20.49 33.10
N GLY A 34 -36.03 -19.73 33.78
CA GLY A 34 -35.82 -19.78 35.24
C GLY A 34 -34.66 -18.84 35.61
N GLN A 35 -34.86 -17.55 35.91
CA GLN A 35 -35.50 -16.95 37.09
C GLN A 35 -34.63 -17.05 38.37
N ALA A 36 -34.59 -15.97 39.15
CA ALA A 36 -33.54 -15.70 40.13
C ALA A 36 -33.73 -16.40 41.49
N LEU A 37 -32.63 -16.51 42.24
CA LEU A 37 -32.62 -16.82 43.66
C LEU A 37 -32.14 -15.60 44.44
N ASP A 38 -33.01 -15.05 45.28
CA ASP A 38 -32.67 -14.10 46.34
C ASP A 38 -33.18 -14.67 47.67
N ALA A 39 -32.53 -14.35 48.79
CA ALA A 39 -32.57 -15.20 49.98
C ALA A 39 -33.15 -14.52 51.24
N ARG A 40 -34.21 -15.12 51.82
CA ARG A 40 -34.45 -15.13 53.28
C ARG A 40 -35.49 -16.17 53.76
N LEU A 41 -35.48 -16.38 55.06
CA LEU A 41 -36.20 -17.40 55.86
C LEU A 41 -37.61 -16.98 56.31
N LEU A 42 -38.30 -17.92 56.99
CA LEU A 42 -39.54 -17.80 57.79
C LEU A 42 -40.86 -17.82 56.98
N GLU A 43 -41.95 -18.47 57.42
CA GLU A 43 -42.12 -19.65 58.32
C GLU A 43 -43.57 -20.20 58.20
N THR A 44 -43.79 -21.46 58.64
CA THR A 44 -45.04 -21.97 59.28
C THR A 44 -46.42 -21.92 58.55
N GLU A 45 -46.95 -23.13 58.21
CA GLU A 45 -48.39 -23.55 58.20
C GLU A 45 -49.44 -22.91 57.24
N ALA A 46 -50.59 -23.52 56.87
CA ALA A 46 -51.00 -24.94 56.73
C ALA A 46 -52.41 -25.09 56.05
N LEU A 47 -52.89 -26.34 55.90
CA LEU A 47 -54.29 -26.83 55.70
C LEU A 47 -55.02 -26.76 54.33
N VAL A 48 -55.57 -27.93 53.95
CA VAL A 48 -56.91 -28.25 53.35
C VAL A 48 -57.33 -27.60 51.99
N ALA A 49 -57.77 -28.26 50.90
CA ALA A 49 -58.18 -29.63 50.49
C ALA A 49 -59.71 -29.85 50.19
N SER A 50 -60.04 -30.17 48.91
CA SER A 50 -61.23 -30.88 48.37
C SER A 50 -61.03 -31.02 46.83
N GLN A 51 -61.28 -32.14 46.10
CA GLN A 51 -62.50 -32.98 45.89
C GLN A 51 -63.53 -32.35 44.90
N VAL A 52 -64.14 -33.04 43.91
CA VAL A 52 -64.12 -34.49 43.51
C VAL A 52 -64.70 -34.76 42.08
N ASN A 53 -64.52 -36.01 41.57
CA ASN A 53 -65.27 -36.76 40.51
C ASN A 53 -65.09 -36.57 38.98
N GLU A 54 -65.05 -37.74 38.30
CA GLU A 54 -65.51 -38.01 36.91
C GLU A 54 -66.93 -38.67 36.92
N PRO A 55 -67.53 -39.11 35.77
CA PRO A 55 -67.24 -40.46 35.21
C PRO A 55 -67.37 -40.66 33.66
N HIS A 56 -66.85 -41.81 33.18
CA HIS A 56 -66.94 -42.36 31.80
C HIS A 56 -68.30 -43.03 31.42
N PRO A 57 -68.61 -43.26 30.12
CA PRO A 57 -68.43 -44.61 29.50
C PRO A 57 -68.00 -44.65 27.99
N SER A 58 -68.00 -45.85 27.35
CA SER A 58 -67.42 -46.29 26.05
C SER A 58 -68.46 -46.45 24.88
N VAL A 59 -68.26 -46.99 23.64
CA VAL A 59 -67.65 -48.26 23.08
C VAL A 59 -67.47 -48.20 21.52
N GLY A 60 -66.57 -49.03 20.92
CA GLY A 60 -66.55 -49.49 19.48
C GLY A 60 -65.21 -49.25 18.72
N GLU A 61 -64.40 -50.19 18.20
CA GLU A 61 -64.52 -51.39 17.28
C GLU A 61 -64.67 -51.06 15.76
N GLY A 62 -63.95 -51.64 14.78
CA GLY A 62 -62.76 -52.54 14.76
C GLY A 62 -62.37 -53.12 13.34
N TYR A 63 -61.17 -53.71 13.18
CA TYR A 63 -60.66 -54.62 12.07
C TYR A 63 -60.23 -54.01 10.68
N PRO A 64 -59.52 -54.74 9.75
CA PRO A 64 -58.17 -55.37 9.86
C PRO A 64 -57.22 -55.23 8.61
N GLN A 65 -56.25 -56.15 8.39
CA GLN A 65 -55.06 -56.07 7.47
C GLN A 65 -55.00 -57.10 6.28
N ALA A 66 -54.17 -56.80 5.25
CA ALA A 66 -53.26 -57.69 4.43
C ALA A 66 -53.87 -58.84 3.54
N ALA A 67 -53.29 -59.38 2.43
CA ALA A 67 -52.09 -59.16 1.55
C ALA A 67 -52.25 -60.00 0.21
N PRO A 68 -51.22 -60.56 -0.52
CA PRO A 68 -50.26 -59.98 -1.49
C PRO A 68 -50.31 -60.58 -2.97
N ILE A 69 -49.19 -61.18 -3.48
CA ILE A 69 -48.84 -61.92 -4.76
C ILE A 69 -48.37 -61.17 -6.07
N PRO A 70 -47.49 -61.76 -6.96
CA PRO A 70 -46.40 -61.03 -7.69
C PRO A 70 -46.10 -61.41 -9.20
N ASP A 71 -44.97 -60.90 -9.77
CA ASP A 71 -44.08 -61.29 -10.93
C ASP A 71 -44.66 -61.86 -12.27
N THR A 72 -44.11 -61.72 -13.51
CA THR A 72 -42.78 -61.38 -14.11
C THR A 72 -42.91 -60.93 -15.60
N VAL A 73 -41.84 -60.44 -16.29
CA VAL A 73 -41.23 -60.92 -17.59
C VAL A 73 -40.49 -59.83 -18.44
N LEU A 74 -39.36 -60.25 -19.05
CA LEU A 74 -38.25 -59.70 -19.90
C LEU A 74 -38.41 -58.58 -21.00
N ALA A 75 -37.20 -58.13 -21.46
CA ALA A 75 -36.77 -57.53 -22.76
C ALA A 75 -36.61 -55.98 -22.84
N GLN A 76 -35.61 -55.37 -23.53
CA GLN A 76 -34.48 -55.84 -24.36
C GLN A 76 -33.31 -54.79 -24.43
N GLN A 77 -32.15 -55.13 -25.03
CA GLN A 77 -30.91 -54.30 -25.24
C GLN A 77 -30.35 -54.59 -26.67
N PRO A 78 -29.16 -54.10 -27.18
CA PRO A 78 -27.91 -53.57 -26.57
C PRO A 78 -27.78 -52.04 -26.81
N ALA A 79 -26.68 -51.33 -27.15
CA ALA A 79 -25.24 -51.53 -27.50
C ALA A 79 -24.48 -50.17 -27.37
N SER A 80 -23.18 -49.92 -27.59
CA SER A 80 -21.94 -50.68 -27.89
C SER A 80 -20.70 -49.75 -27.70
N ALA A 81 -19.45 -50.26 -27.69
CA ALA A 81 -18.19 -49.49 -27.58
C ALA A 81 -17.25 -49.66 -28.81
N PRO A 82 -16.10 -48.94 -28.87
CA PRO A 82 -14.79 -49.61 -29.00
C PRO A 82 -13.66 -48.95 -28.13
N PRO A 83 -12.38 -49.44 -28.12
CA PRO A 83 -11.57 -49.47 -26.90
C PRO A 83 -10.21 -48.71 -26.90
N SER A 84 -9.52 -48.77 -25.75
CA SER A 84 -8.14 -48.29 -25.53
C SER A 84 -7.03 -49.22 -26.05
N PRO A 85 -5.80 -48.72 -26.22
CA PRO A 85 -4.56 -49.45 -25.97
C PRO A 85 -3.90 -49.01 -24.64
N ALA A 86 -3.02 -49.84 -24.09
CA ALA A 86 -2.21 -49.54 -22.91
C ALA A 86 -0.71 -49.58 -23.25
N ALA A 87 0.12 -48.88 -22.47
CA ALA A 87 1.58 -48.94 -22.50
C ALA A 87 2.17 -48.61 -21.12
N ASP A 88 3.25 -49.28 -20.73
CA ASP A 88 3.85 -49.15 -19.40
C ASP A 88 4.58 -47.81 -19.17
N GLY A 89 4.60 -47.37 -17.91
CA GLY A 89 5.38 -46.25 -17.41
C GLY A 89 5.61 -46.37 -15.90
N PRO A 90 6.72 -45.81 -15.36
CA PRO A 90 7.08 -45.95 -13.94
C PRO A 90 6.09 -45.22 -13.00
N PRO A 91 6.02 -45.61 -11.72
CA PRO A 91 5.10 -45.00 -10.76
C PRO A 91 5.44 -43.52 -10.54
N PRO A 92 4.44 -42.64 -10.39
CA PRO A 92 4.67 -41.21 -10.13
C PRO A 92 5.24 -40.98 -8.73
N GLU A 93 6.22 -40.07 -8.63
CA GLU A 93 6.70 -39.59 -7.34
C GLU A 93 5.59 -38.91 -6.53
N GLN A 94 5.63 -39.12 -5.22
CA GLN A 94 4.66 -38.62 -4.26
C GLN A 94 4.82 -37.10 -4.07
N PRO A 95 3.83 -36.25 -4.45
CA PRO A 95 3.91 -34.83 -4.17
C PRO A 95 3.93 -34.59 -2.65
N ALA A 96 4.86 -33.75 -2.20
CA ALA A 96 4.98 -33.39 -0.79
C ALA A 96 3.68 -32.75 -0.25
N ALA A 97 3.45 -32.89 1.06
CA ALA A 97 2.22 -32.46 1.71
C ALA A 97 1.88 -30.97 1.42
N PRO A 98 0.58 -30.62 1.20
CA PRO A 98 0.18 -29.24 0.99
C PRO A 98 0.58 -28.34 2.17
N GLY A 99 1.46 -27.38 1.90
CA GLY A 99 1.73 -26.29 2.83
C GLY A 99 0.46 -25.49 3.13
N THR A 100 0.28 -25.08 4.39
CA THR A 100 -0.96 -24.50 4.92
C THR A 100 -1.57 -23.43 4.00
N PRO A 101 -2.83 -23.56 3.56
CA PRO A 101 -3.49 -22.56 2.73
C PRO A 101 -3.47 -21.18 3.41
N SER A 102 -2.83 -20.22 2.75
CA SER A 102 -2.80 -18.83 3.22
C SER A 102 -4.16 -18.19 2.96
N GLN A 103 -4.97 -18.08 4.02
CA GLN A 103 -6.26 -17.42 4.01
C GLN A 103 -6.13 -16.00 3.44
N ILE A 104 -6.90 -15.63 2.41
CA ILE A 104 -7.08 -14.25 1.93
C ILE A 104 -8.51 -14.04 1.45
N GLN A 105 -9.36 -13.36 2.23
CA GLN A 105 -10.64 -12.81 1.75
C GLN A 105 -11.06 -11.60 2.62
N GLN A 106 -12.01 -10.77 2.16
CA GLN A 106 -12.46 -9.56 2.86
C GLN A 106 -14.00 -9.46 2.92
N ALA A 107 -14.51 -8.78 3.94
CA ALA A 107 -15.95 -8.66 4.25
C ALA A 107 -16.72 -7.64 3.37
N PRO A 108 -18.06 -7.82 3.20
CA PRO A 108 -18.87 -7.08 2.23
C PRO A 108 -19.27 -5.64 2.63
N ASP A 109 -19.73 -4.90 1.63
CA ASP A 109 -20.58 -3.69 1.65
C ASP A 109 -20.36 -2.59 2.71
N GLN A 110 -19.24 -1.87 2.53
CA GLN A 110 -19.19 -0.42 2.79
C GLN A 110 -18.43 0.30 1.67
N PHE A 111 -19.11 1.14 0.87
CA PHE A 111 -18.54 2.05 -0.15
C PHE A 111 -17.20 1.61 -0.78
N ARG A 112 -17.22 0.52 -1.56
CA ARG A 112 -16.04 0.03 -2.28
C ARG A 112 -16.06 0.43 -3.75
N PHE A 113 -15.59 1.64 -4.04
CA PHE A 113 -14.79 1.82 -5.27
C PHE A 113 -13.58 0.90 -5.11
N ASN A 114 -13.38 -0.06 -6.02
CA ASN A 114 -12.50 -1.22 -5.79
C ASN A 114 -10.99 -0.88 -5.99
N PHE A 115 -10.52 0.11 -5.23
CA PHE A 115 -9.11 0.43 -5.06
C PHE A 115 -8.46 -0.66 -4.20
N THR A 116 -7.64 -1.49 -4.84
CA THR A 116 -6.61 -2.29 -4.17
C THR A 116 -5.30 -1.50 -4.13
N PRO A 117 -5.00 -0.72 -3.07
CA PRO A 117 -3.63 -0.36 -2.76
C PRO A 117 -2.91 -1.63 -2.29
N GLN A 118 -2.12 -2.27 -3.16
CA GLN A 118 -1.27 -3.36 -2.71
C GLN A 118 -0.20 -2.81 -1.77
N ASN A 119 -0.19 -3.29 -0.53
CA ASN A 119 0.83 -2.94 0.43
C ASN A 119 2.10 -3.74 0.16
N THR A 120 2.99 -3.19 -0.65
CA THR A 120 4.40 -3.57 -0.62
C THR A 120 5.13 -2.59 0.29
N SER A 121 5.39 -2.98 1.54
CA SER A 121 6.46 -2.36 2.32
C SER A 121 7.73 -2.47 1.50
N PRO A 122 8.36 -1.37 1.05
CA PRO A 122 9.59 -1.48 0.31
C PRO A 122 10.68 -1.96 1.27
N ASN A 123 11.25 -3.13 1.00
CA ASN A 123 12.67 -3.30 1.29
C ASN A 123 13.38 -2.09 0.67
N PRO A 124 14.34 -1.44 1.36
CA PRO A 124 15.01 -0.28 0.80
C PRO A 124 15.67 -0.69 -0.52
N ILE A 125 15.12 -0.18 -1.64
CA ILE A 125 15.65 -0.44 -2.97
C ILE A 125 17.09 0.06 -2.93
N GLN A 126 18.04 -0.87 -2.92
CA GLN A 126 19.46 -0.57 -2.99
C GLN A 126 19.73 -0.08 -4.41
N VAL A 127 19.53 1.22 -4.61
CA VAL A 127 19.95 1.93 -5.81
C VAL A 127 21.46 1.96 -5.77
N ASP A 128 22.07 0.89 -6.31
CA ASP A 128 23.49 0.84 -6.59
C ASP A 128 23.80 1.92 -7.62
N LEU A 129 24.34 3.02 -7.11
CA LEU A 129 24.83 4.15 -7.88
C LEU A 129 26.35 4.20 -7.75
N THR A 130 27.01 3.05 -7.83
CA THR A 130 28.38 3.01 -8.34
C THR A 130 28.40 3.75 -9.68
N PRO A 131 29.12 4.88 -9.81
CA PRO A 131 29.30 5.50 -11.11
C PRO A 131 30.02 4.52 -12.03
N PRO A 132 29.86 4.61 -13.37
CA PRO A 132 30.74 3.91 -14.29
C PRO A 132 32.17 4.42 -14.04
N GLN A 133 32.94 3.67 -13.26
CA GLN A 133 34.32 3.99 -12.92
C GLN A 133 35.09 4.09 -14.24
N PRO A 134 35.76 5.22 -14.54
CA PRO A 134 36.56 5.34 -15.75
C PRO A 134 37.48 4.15 -15.85
N ALA A 135 37.47 3.47 -17.02
CA ALA A 135 38.17 2.21 -17.21
C ALA A 135 39.61 2.35 -16.70
N GLN A 136 39.93 1.67 -15.59
CA GLN A 136 41.27 1.74 -15.02
C GLN A 136 42.24 1.30 -16.12
N PRO A 137 43.25 2.11 -16.47
CA PRO A 137 44.35 1.61 -17.27
C PRO A 137 44.84 0.34 -16.60
N THR A 138 44.92 -0.76 -17.35
CA THR A 138 45.30 -2.06 -16.81
C THR A 138 46.68 -1.93 -16.18
N VAL A 139 46.70 -1.77 -14.85
CA VAL A 139 47.93 -1.57 -14.09
C VAL A 139 48.75 -2.83 -14.33
N PRO A 140 49.95 -2.73 -14.94
CA PRO A 140 50.81 -3.89 -15.08
C PRO A 140 51.03 -4.50 -13.71
N SER A 141 51.01 -5.84 -13.61
CA SER A 141 51.37 -6.55 -12.38
C SER A 141 52.62 -5.92 -11.78
N PRO A 142 52.66 -5.66 -10.46
CA PRO A 142 53.72 -4.86 -9.87
C PRO A 142 55.06 -5.45 -10.26
N ILE A 143 55.82 -4.70 -11.07
CA ILE A 143 57.22 -5.01 -11.35
C ILE A 143 57.86 -5.13 -9.99
N GLN A 144 58.37 -6.32 -9.66
CA GLN A 144 59.18 -6.50 -8.47
C GLN A 144 60.35 -5.54 -8.63
N THR A 145 60.36 -4.46 -7.85
CA THR A 145 61.48 -3.53 -7.82
C THR A 145 62.66 -4.29 -7.22
N GLN A 146 63.45 -4.90 -8.11
CA GLN A 146 64.87 -5.09 -7.89
C GLN A 146 65.38 -3.82 -7.20
N PRO A 147 66.16 -3.93 -6.12
CA PRO A 147 66.84 -2.78 -5.54
C PRO A 147 67.65 -2.10 -6.64
N ALA A 148 67.15 -0.96 -7.11
CA ALA A 148 67.82 -0.22 -8.17
C ALA A 148 69.20 0.19 -7.64
N ALA A 149 70.20 0.05 -8.50
CA ALA A 149 71.60 0.20 -8.15
C ALA A 149 71.87 1.47 -7.34
N THR A 150 72.69 1.32 -6.30
CA THR A 150 73.59 2.32 -5.70
C THR A 150 73.16 3.79 -5.71
N ASP A 151 73.10 4.41 -4.53
CA ASP A 151 73.25 5.86 -4.38
C ASP A 151 74.59 6.32 -5.02
N GLU A 152 74.57 6.63 -6.32
CA GLU A 152 75.57 7.53 -6.90
C GLU A 152 75.41 8.87 -6.18
N SER A 153 76.43 9.30 -5.44
CA SER A 153 76.34 10.47 -4.59
C SER A 153 76.18 11.72 -5.45
N GLU A 154 74.94 12.19 -5.66
CA GLU A 154 74.66 13.43 -6.40
C GLU A 154 75.60 14.54 -5.90
N PRO A 155 76.28 15.29 -6.79
CA PRO A 155 77.26 16.29 -6.39
C PRO A 155 76.62 17.33 -5.47
N ARG A 156 77.08 17.33 -4.21
CA ARG A 156 76.60 18.18 -3.13
C ARG A 156 77.30 19.53 -3.18
N VAL A 157 76.62 20.53 -3.72
CA VAL A 157 77.16 21.88 -3.88
C VAL A 157 76.78 22.74 -2.68
N LEU A 158 77.74 23.46 -2.10
CA LEU A 158 77.50 24.38 -0.99
C LEU A 158 76.67 25.58 -1.49
N VAL A 159 75.51 25.81 -0.88
CA VAL A 159 74.66 26.95 -1.18
C VAL A 159 75.15 28.15 -0.38
N SER A 160 75.65 29.17 -1.07
CA SER A 160 76.15 30.39 -0.45
C SER A 160 75.00 31.32 -0.06
N GLU A 161 74.02 31.49 -0.95
CA GLU A 161 72.87 32.38 -0.81
C GLU A 161 71.61 31.77 -1.44
N VAL A 162 70.43 32.13 -0.94
CA VAL A 162 69.13 31.76 -1.52
C VAL A 162 68.31 33.02 -1.72
N PHE A 163 67.84 33.25 -2.94
CA PHE A 163 67.00 34.39 -3.31
C PHE A 163 65.68 33.92 -3.93
N VAL A 164 64.67 34.80 -3.86
CA VAL A 164 63.36 34.62 -4.50
C VAL A 164 63.10 35.86 -5.34
N GLU A 165 62.82 35.65 -6.63
CA GLU A 165 62.62 36.72 -7.61
C GLU A 165 61.22 36.61 -8.24
N GLY A 166 60.56 37.76 -8.45
CA GLY A 166 59.24 37.85 -9.08
C GLY A 166 58.05 37.95 -8.11
N VAL A 167 58.28 37.84 -6.80
CA VAL A 167 57.31 38.20 -5.74
C VAL A 167 58.01 38.77 -4.50
N ASP A 168 57.29 39.64 -3.79
CA ASP A 168 57.69 40.24 -2.51
C ASP A 168 56.69 39.89 -1.39
N GLY A 169 57.11 40.06 -0.13
CA GLY A 169 56.24 39.97 1.04
C GLY A 169 55.62 38.59 1.25
N THR A 170 54.31 38.52 1.50
CA THR A 170 53.64 37.28 1.95
C THR A 170 53.70 36.12 0.95
N LEU A 171 53.89 36.39 -0.33
CA LEU A 171 54.15 35.35 -1.34
C LEU A 171 55.62 34.91 -1.34
N GLN A 172 56.54 35.82 -1.07
CA GLN A 172 57.97 35.54 -0.91
C GLN A 172 58.22 34.68 0.35
N ASP A 173 57.55 35.02 1.47
CA ASP A 173 57.51 34.22 2.69
C ASP A 173 56.99 32.80 2.42
N ALA A 174 55.97 32.66 1.55
CA ALA A 174 55.42 31.36 1.16
C ALA A 174 56.38 30.54 0.27
N VAL A 175 57.31 31.17 -0.46
CA VAL A 175 58.41 30.47 -1.15
C VAL A 175 59.44 30.00 -0.12
N TYR A 176 59.94 30.90 0.74
CA TYR A 176 60.93 30.56 1.77
C TYR A 176 60.43 29.49 2.77
N GLY A 177 59.14 29.48 3.09
CA GLY A 177 58.51 28.46 3.93
C GLY A 177 58.22 27.11 3.24
N ALA A 178 58.36 27.03 1.91
CA ALA A 178 58.13 25.80 1.15
C ALA A 178 59.42 25.02 0.82
N ILE A 179 60.56 25.72 0.74
CA ILE A 179 61.87 25.14 0.38
C ILE A 179 62.61 24.55 1.58
N ARG A 180 63.48 23.57 1.33
CA ARG A 180 64.44 23.03 2.30
C ARG A 180 65.86 23.55 2.11
N THR A 181 66.16 24.07 0.92
CA THR A 181 67.45 24.68 0.61
C THR A 181 67.70 25.92 1.48
N GLN A 182 68.86 25.97 2.14
CA GLN A 182 69.24 27.02 3.07
C GLN A 182 70.70 27.45 2.84
N PRO A 183 71.05 28.74 3.03
CA PRO A 183 72.44 29.20 3.03
C PRO A 183 73.32 28.42 4.01
N GLY A 184 74.56 28.15 3.64
CA GLY A 184 75.52 27.40 4.46
C GLY A 184 75.26 25.88 4.54
N ARG A 185 74.29 25.34 3.77
CA ARG A 185 74.06 23.90 3.61
C ARG A 185 74.41 23.45 2.20
N THR A 186 74.67 22.16 2.03
CA THR A 186 74.80 21.57 0.68
C THR A 186 73.44 21.17 0.13
N ALA A 187 73.20 21.51 -1.13
CA ALA A 187 72.05 21.07 -1.90
C ALA A 187 72.48 20.12 -3.02
N THR A 188 71.52 19.41 -3.60
CA THR A 188 71.70 18.59 -4.80
C THR A 188 70.61 18.91 -5.81
N ARG A 189 70.78 18.46 -7.06
CA ARG A 189 69.79 18.68 -8.13
C ARG A 189 68.40 18.13 -7.76
N SER A 190 68.33 16.94 -7.18
CA SER A 190 67.05 16.36 -6.74
C SER A 190 66.40 17.14 -5.59
N GLN A 191 67.18 17.72 -4.67
CA GLN A 191 66.62 18.59 -3.63
C GLN A 191 66.10 19.92 -4.20
N LEU A 192 66.80 20.54 -5.15
CA LEU A 192 66.31 21.75 -5.82
C LEU A 192 65.03 21.50 -6.62
N GLN A 193 64.91 20.34 -7.28
CA GLN A 193 63.66 19.95 -7.96
C GLN A 193 62.53 19.67 -6.97
N ALA A 194 62.82 19.05 -5.82
CA ALA A 194 61.84 18.85 -4.75
C ALA A 194 61.34 20.18 -4.17
N ASP A 195 62.22 21.17 -4.03
CA ASP A 195 61.89 22.52 -3.58
C ASP A 195 61.04 23.28 -4.62
N VAL A 196 61.40 23.23 -5.91
CA VAL A 196 60.56 23.75 -7.01
C VAL A 196 59.15 23.12 -6.97
N ASN A 197 59.07 21.80 -6.78
CA ASN A 197 57.80 21.09 -6.67
C ASN A 197 57.02 21.50 -5.41
N ALA A 198 57.69 21.77 -4.28
CA ALA A 198 57.06 22.22 -3.05
C ALA A 198 56.49 23.65 -3.17
N ILE A 199 57.24 24.57 -3.80
CA ILE A 199 56.77 25.93 -4.11
C ILE A 199 55.55 25.87 -5.04
N PHE A 200 55.63 25.12 -6.14
CA PHE A 200 54.50 24.97 -7.06
C PHE A 200 53.28 24.33 -6.36
N ALA A 201 53.51 23.35 -5.49
CA ALA A 201 52.46 22.72 -4.71
C ALA A 201 51.75 23.67 -3.74
N THR A 202 52.31 24.83 -3.35
CA THR A 202 51.57 25.87 -2.60
C THR A 202 50.32 26.35 -3.36
N GLY A 203 50.37 26.30 -4.69
CA GLY A 203 49.28 26.64 -5.60
C GLY A 203 49.12 28.14 -5.89
N PHE A 204 50.03 29.01 -5.44
CA PHE A 204 49.98 30.46 -5.69
C PHE A 204 50.70 30.91 -6.96
N PHE A 205 51.46 30.03 -7.63
CA PHE A 205 52.37 30.38 -8.71
C PHE A 205 51.99 29.68 -10.01
N ALA A 206 51.97 30.44 -11.11
CA ALA A 206 51.75 29.94 -12.46
C ALA A 206 53.01 29.30 -13.06
N THR A 207 54.18 29.83 -12.69
CA THR A 207 55.50 29.30 -13.08
C THR A 207 56.45 29.34 -11.88
N VAL A 208 57.25 28.28 -11.72
CA VAL A 208 58.37 28.21 -10.76
C VAL A 208 59.55 27.63 -11.52
N ARG A 209 60.71 28.29 -11.46
CA ARG A 209 61.99 27.76 -11.93
C ARG A 209 63.09 28.04 -10.90
N VAL A 210 64.19 27.32 -10.99
CA VAL A 210 65.40 27.58 -10.19
C VAL A 210 66.55 27.92 -11.13
N ASP A 211 67.27 29.00 -10.83
CA ASP A 211 68.39 29.51 -11.59
C ASP A 211 69.64 29.55 -10.68
N PRO A 212 70.58 28.60 -10.82
CA PRO A 212 71.79 28.54 -10.01
C PRO A 212 72.91 29.38 -10.63
N SER A 213 73.55 30.24 -9.85
CA SER A 213 74.72 31.03 -10.28
C SER A 213 75.92 30.84 -9.35
N ASP A 214 77.11 30.64 -9.91
CA ASP A 214 78.34 30.46 -9.15
C ASP A 214 78.75 31.76 -8.43
N THR A 215 79.23 31.62 -7.19
CA THR A 215 79.84 32.71 -6.41
C THR A 215 81.16 32.25 -5.78
N PRO A 216 82.05 33.17 -5.34
CA PRO A 216 83.32 32.81 -4.70
C PRO A 216 83.21 32.00 -3.39
N LEU A 217 82.00 31.78 -2.88
CA LEU A 217 81.72 31.08 -1.61
C LEU A 217 80.82 29.84 -1.78
N GLY A 218 80.42 29.49 -3.00
CA GLY A 218 79.46 28.41 -3.30
C GLY A 218 78.49 28.83 -4.41
N VAL A 219 77.39 28.10 -4.59
CA VAL A 219 76.34 28.47 -5.55
C VAL A 219 75.24 29.30 -4.87
N ARG A 220 74.88 30.43 -5.48
CA ARG A 220 73.65 31.16 -5.20
C ARG A 220 72.49 30.46 -5.91
N VAL A 221 71.40 30.23 -5.20
CA VAL A 221 70.19 29.60 -5.73
C VAL A 221 69.08 30.65 -5.80
N THR A 222 68.69 31.06 -7.01
CA THR A 222 67.56 31.98 -7.22
C THR A 222 66.31 31.20 -7.64
N PHE A 223 65.25 31.25 -6.84
CA PHE A 223 63.93 30.75 -7.23
C PHE A 223 63.15 31.86 -7.93
N VAL A 224 63.09 31.80 -9.26
CA VAL A 224 62.33 32.76 -10.08
C VAL A 224 60.91 32.24 -10.23
N VAL A 225 59.94 33.01 -9.71
CA VAL A 225 58.54 32.62 -9.63
C VAL A 225 57.63 33.67 -10.28
N GLN A 226 56.52 33.20 -10.86
CA GLN A 226 55.46 34.07 -11.39
C GLN A 226 54.17 33.77 -10.61
N PRO A 227 53.58 34.75 -9.90
CA PRO A 227 52.34 34.54 -9.17
C PRO A 227 51.16 34.34 -10.14
N ASN A 228 50.13 33.63 -9.68
CA ASN A 228 48.82 33.63 -10.33
C ASN A 228 48.19 35.04 -10.26
N PRO A 229 47.24 35.38 -11.15
CA PRO A 229 46.47 36.62 -11.02
C PRO A 229 45.68 36.68 -9.71
N VAL A 230 45.32 37.90 -9.30
CA VAL A 230 44.38 38.12 -8.20
C VAL A 230 43.00 37.60 -8.62
N LEU A 231 42.39 36.74 -7.82
CA LEU A 231 41.07 36.18 -8.13
C LEU A 231 40.01 37.30 -8.02
N THR A 232 39.39 37.64 -9.14
CA THR A 232 38.35 38.68 -9.19
C THR A 232 36.94 38.08 -9.18
N LYS A 233 36.75 36.91 -9.80
CA LYS A 233 35.45 36.24 -9.92
C LYS A 233 35.61 34.76 -10.26
N VAL A 234 34.72 33.91 -9.73
CA VAL A 234 34.50 32.54 -10.27
C VAL A 234 33.16 32.47 -10.99
N GLN A 235 33.13 31.81 -12.15
CA GLN A 235 31.90 31.57 -12.92
C GLN A 235 31.83 30.13 -13.44
N ALA A 236 30.62 29.59 -13.55
CA ALA A 236 30.37 28.22 -13.99
C ALA A 236 29.59 28.20 -15.32
N THR A 237 29.99 27.32 -16.24
CA THR A 237 29.32 27.05 -17.52
C THR A 237 28.77 25.63 -17.56
N GLY A 238 27.78 25.36 -18.42
CA GLY A 238 27.07 24.06 -18.44
C GLY A 238 26.00 23.89 -17.35
N ILE A 239 25.70 24.97 -16.61
CA ILE A 239 24.75 24.97 -15.50
C ILE A 239 23.28 25.03 -15.96
N LYS A 240 22.41 24.29 -15.27
CA LYS A 240 20.94 24.33 -15.41
C LYS A 240 20.22 24.28 -14.06
N VAL A 241 20.77 23.63 -13.03
CA VAL A 241 20.17 23.59 -11.67
C VAL A 241 20.97 24.34 -10.60
N LEU A 242 22.25 24.64 -10.82
CA LEU A 242 23.08 25.41 -9.87
C LEU A 242 22.72 26.91 -9.85
N PRO A 243 22.29 27.49 -8.71
CA PRO A 243 22.07 28.92 -8.60
C PRO A 243 23.41 29.68 -8.54
N PRO A 244 23.57 30.82 -9.26
CA PRO A 244 24.81 31.60 -9.21
C PRO A 244 25.26 32.03 -7.81
N ALA A 245 24.30 32.28 -6.91
CA ALA A 245 24.58 32.63 -5.51
C ALA A 245 25.29 31.52 -4.71
N VAL A 246 25.24 30.26 -5.15
CA VAL A 246 25.99 29.15 -4.52
C VAL A 246 27.46 29.23 -4.89
N VAL A 247 27.79 29.49 -6.17
CA VAL A 247 29.16 29.74 -6.64
C VAL A 247 29.75 30.93 -5.89
N GLU A 248 29.01 32.04 -5.86
CA GLU A 248 29.44 33.26 -5.19
C GLU A 248 29.70 33.05 -3.70
N LYS A 249 28.82 32.34 -2.98
CA LYS A 249 29.03 32.02 -1.56
C LYS A 249 30.31 31.20 -1.30
N ILE A 250 30.64 30.25 -2.17
CA ILE A 250 31.79 29.35 -2.01
C ILE A 250 33.12 30.07 -2.31
N PHE A 251 33.14 30.93 -3.33
CA PHE A 251 34.40 31.52 -3.81
C PHE A 251 34.65 32.98 -3.38
N SER A 252 33.63 33.75 -2.99
CA SER A 252 33.81 35.14 -2.52
C SER A 252 34.79 35.33 -1.34
N PRO A 253 34.99 34.38 -0.39
CA PRO A 253 36.05 34.50 0.63
C PRO A 253 37.49 34.44 0.08
N GLN A 254 37.65 34.21 -1.22
CA GLN A 254 38.92 34.13 -1.93
C GLN A 254 39.16 35.33 -2.87
N TYR A 255 38.15 36.17 -3.10
CA TYR A 255 38.24 37.29 -4.03
C TYR A 255 39.17 38.40 -3.49
N GLY A 256 39.81 39.14 -4.40
CA GLY A 256 40.79 40.17 -4.05
C GLY A 256 42.13 39.65 -3.51
N SER A 257 42.29 38.32 -3.43
CA SER A 257 43.55 37.66 -3.07
C SER A 257 44.19 36.97 -4.28
N THR A 258 45.52 36.80 -4.29
CA THR A 258 46.24 35.94 -5.26
C THR A 258 45.60 34.55 -5.34
N LEU A 259 45.23 34.11 -6.55
CA LEU A 259 44.57 32.82 -6.75
C LEU A 259 45.43 31.67 -6.22
N SER A 260 44.87 30.87 -5.32
CA SER A 260 45.46 29.64 -4.83
C SER A 260 44.74 28.43 -5.42
N PHE A 261 45.42 27.62 -6.24
CA PHE A 261 44.85 26.39 -6.79
C PHE A 261 44.41 25.40 -5.69
N ARG A 262 45.03 25.44 -4.49
CA ARG A 262 44.54 24.67 -3.32
C ARG A 262 43.15 25.14 -2.88
N LYS A 263 43.00 26.43 -2.57
CA LYS A 263 41.71 27.00 -2.13
C LYS A 263 40.63 26.92 -3.22
N LEU A 264 41.00 27.05 -4.49
CA LEU A 264 40.10 26.83 -5.63
C LEU A 264 39.63 25.38 -5.66
N GLN A 265 40.54 24.40 -5.53
CA GLN A 265 40.20 22.98 -5.52
C GLN A 265 39.34 22.60 -4.31
N ASP A 266 39.54 23.22 -3.14
CA ASP A 266 38.69 23.03 -1.97
C ASP A 266 37.28 23.62 -2.17
N GLY A 267 37.17 24.79 -2.80
CA GLY A 267 35.87 25.33 -3.24
C GLY A 267 35.18 24.46 -4.31
N ILE A 268 35.94 23.84 -5.22
CA ILE A 268 35.40 22.84 -6.18
C ILE A 268 34.88 21.59 -5.45
N LYS A 269 35.56 21.13 -4.37
CA LYS A 269 35.03 20.06 -3.52
C LYS A 269 33.73 20.47 -2.82
N GLU A 270 33.64 21.70 -2.29
CA GLU A 270 32.40 22.21 -1.67
C GLU A 270 31.26 22.32 -2.70
N LEU A 271 31.55 22.76 -3.93
CA LEU A 271 30.58 22.84 -5.01
C LEU A 271 30.07 21.46 -5.46
N ASN A 272 30.98 20.50 -5.65
CA ASN A 272 30.61 19.11 -5.94
C ASN A 272 29.83 18.48 -4.76
N LYS A 273 30.18 18.82 -3.51
CA LYS A 273 29.41 18.41 -2.33
C LYS A 273 28.01 19.02 -2.30
N TRP A 274 27.85 20.30 -2.65
CA TRP A 274 26.53 20.93 -2.75
C TRP A 274 25.63 20.18 -3.74
N TYR A 275 26.15 19.79 -4.91
CA TYR A 275 25.41 18.97 -5.87
C TYR A 275 24.99 17.62 -5.27
N GLN A 276 25.91 16.90 -4.61
CA GLN A 276 25.64 15.62 -3.97
C GLN A 276 24.60 15.72 -2.85
N ASP A 277 24.71 16.72 -1.97
CA ASP A 277 23.78 16.97 -0.86
C ASP A 277 22.36 17.30 -1.36
N ASN A 278 22.23 17.90 -2.56
CA ASN A 278 20.96 18.14 -3.23
C ASN A 278 20.48 16.96 -4.12
N GLY A 279 21.24 15.86 -4.16
CA GLY A 279 20.90 14.62 -4.87
C GLY A 279 21.34 14.56 -6.35
N TYR A 280 22.06 15.56 -6.86
CA TYR A 280 22.61 15.61 -8.22
C TYR A 280 23.93 14.83 -8.31
N VAL A 281 23.88 13.52 -8.06
CA VAL A 281 25.06 12.66 -7.87
C VAL A 281 25.94 12.47 -9.13
N LEU A 282 25.47 12.89 -10.30
CA LEU A 282 26.25 12.90 -11.55
C LEU A 282 26.86 14.28 -11.86
N ALA A 283 26.49 15.32 -11.11
CA ALA A 283 26.93 16.67 -11.38
C ALA A 283 28.33 16.93 -10.80
N GLN A 284 29.26 17.33 -11.66
CA GLN A 284 30.65 17.62 -11.29
C GLN A 284 31.27 18.68 -12.19
N VAL A 285 32.20 19.46 -11.63
CA VAL A 285 33.15 20.26 -12.42
C VAL A 285 34.02 19.32 -13.27
N VAL A 286 34.14 19.63 -14.57
CA VAL A 286 34.89 18.84 -15.56
C VAL A 286 35.99 19.67 -16.22
N GLY A 287 37.10 19.01 -16.58
CA GLY A 287 38.28 19.66 -17.13
C GLY A 287 39.04 20.53 -16.13
N SER A 288 40.10 21.18 -16.60
CA SER A 288 40.89 22.12 -15.79
C SER A 288 40.20 23.50 -15.72
N PRO A 289 40.17 24.17 -14.56
CA PRO A 289 39.72 25.56 -14.44
C PRO A 289 40.46 26.48 -15.42
N LYS A 290 39.71 27.26 -16.20
CA LYS A 290 40.29 28.22 -17.15
C LYS A 290 40.45 29.56 -16.45
N VAL A 291 41.69 29.94 -16.17
CA VAL A 291 42.05 31.24 -15.56
C VAL A 291 42.32 32.24 -16.68
N ALA A 292 41.75 33.43 -16.60
CA ALA A 292 42.04 34.56 -17.49
C ALA A 292 42.89 35.62 -16.77
N ASP A 293 43.56 36.47 -17.55
CA ASP A 293 44.52 37.48 -17.05
C ASP A 293 43.86 38.57 -16.18
N ASP A 294 42.54 38.76 -16.32
CA ASP A 294 41.70 39.64 -15.49
C ASP A 294 41.35 39.04 -14.11
N GLY A 295 41.84 37.84 -13.81
CA GLY A 295 41.53 37.11 -12.58
C GLY A 295 40.22 36.34 -12.61
N THR A 296 39.49 36.31 -13.73
CA THR A 296 38.26 35.52 -13.86
C THR A 296 38.59 34.05 -14.03
N VAL A 297 38.04 33.18 -13.17
CA VAL A 297 38.15 31.72 -13.30
C VAL A 297 36.84 31.14 -13.81
N THR A 298 36.90 30.43 -14.94
CA THR A 298 35.77 29.73 -15.53
C THR A 298 35.87 28.22 -15.27
N LEU A 299 34.84 27.68 -14.63
CA LEU A 299 34.64 26.24 -14.40
C LEU A 299 33.65 25.70 -15.45
N GLU A 300 33.99 24.61 -16.13
CA GLU A 300 33.02 23.87 -16.94
C GLU A 300 32.36 22.80 -16.06
N VAL A 301 31.03 22.66 -16.13
CA VAL A 301 30.27 21.71 -15.31
C VAL A 301 29.49 20.77 -16.22
N ALA A 302 29.58 19.47 -15.94
CA ALA A 302 28.65 18.48 -16.47
C ALA A 302 27.66 18.14 -15.36
N GLU A 303 26.41 18.64 -15.44
CA GLU A 303 25.39 18.36 -14.43
C GLU A 303 24.77 16.95 -14.54
N GLY A 304 25.07 16.19 -15.60
CA GLY A 304 24.47 14.87 -15.84
C GLY A 304 23.04 14.98 -16.38
N GLN A 305 22.88 15.68 -17.51
CA GLN A 305 21.58 15.83 -18.18
C GLN A 305 21.16 14.51 -18.86
N ILE A 306 19.90 14.13 -18.73
CA ILE A 306 19.35 12.90 -19.31
C ILE A 306 19.18 13.06 -20.84
N GLU A 307 19.92 12.29 -21.65
CA GLU A 307 19.71 12.23 -23.11
C GLU A 307 18.43 11.45 -23.43
N GLU A 308 18.28 10.26 -22.83
CA GLU A 308 17.22 9.31 -23.15
C GLU A 308 16.88 8.45 -21.92
N ILE A 309 15.63 7.97 -21.81
CA ILE A 309 15.23 6.98 -20.82
C ILE A 309 14.77 5.71 -21.54
N LYS A 310 15.50 4.60 -21.33
CA LYS A 310 15.26 3.29 -21.96
C LYS A 310 14.63 2.33 -20.98
N ILE A 311 13.73 1.48 -21.49
CA ILE A 311 13.20 0.33 -20.76
C ILE A 311 13.90 -0.92 -21.28
N ARG A 312 14.53 -1.68 -20.40
CA ARG A 312 15.11 -3.00 -20.67
C ARG A 312 14.38 -4.03 -19.80
N TYR A 313 13.87 -5.08 -20.42
CA TYR A 313 13.30 -6.20 -19.68
C TYR A 313 14.41 -7.18 -19.33
N VAL A 314 14.37 -7.74 -18.13
CA VAL A 314 15.37 -8.71 -17.63
C VAL A 314 14.68 -9.94 -17.04
N SER A 315 15.42 -11.03 -16.86
CA SER A 315 14.95 -12.21 -16.11
C SER A 315 14.88 -11.90 -14.60
N LYS A 316 14.44 -12.86 -13.77
CA LYS A 316 14.43 -12.71 -12.31
C LYS A 316 15.85 -12.68 -11.74
N GLU A 317 16.72 -13.40 -12.42
CA GLU A 317 18.15 -13.58 -12.18
C GLU A 317 18.96 -12.35 -12.67
N GLY A 318 18.32 -11.45 -13.43
CA GLY A 318 18.92 -10.22 -13.95
C GLY A 318 19.50 -10.33 -15.36
N GLU A 319 19.27 -11.43 -16.08
CA GLU A 319 19.78 -11.64 -17.44
C GLU A 319 19.08 -10.70 -18.44
N GLU A 320 19.84 -10.15 -19.39
CA GLU A 320 19.31 -9.17 -20.37
C GLU A 320 18.82 -9.80 -21.68
N VAL A 321 19.13 -11.09 -21.88
CA VAL A 321 18.86 -11.85 -23.12
C VAL A 321 18.14 -13.16 -22.81
N ASP A 322 17.37 -13.65 -23.78
CA ASP A 322 16.81 -15.00 -23.72
C ASP A 322 17.88 -16.08 -23.94
N ALA A 323 17.53 -17.35 -23.71
CA ALA A 323 18.37 -18.51 -23.96
C ALA A 323 18.77 -18.73 -25.45
N LYS A 324 18.49 -17.76 -26.33
CA LYS A 324 18.92 -17.71 -27.74
C LYS A 324 19.77 -16.45 -28.02
N GLY A 325 20.22 -15.74 -26.98
CA GLY A 325 21.08 -14.56 -27.07
C GLY A 325 20.37 -13.28 -27.53
N ARG A 326 19.03 -13.22 -27.50
CA ARG A 326 18.24 -12.10 -28.01
C ARG A 326 17.65 -11.27 -26.87
N PRO A 327 17.58 -9.93 -26.95
CA PRO A 327 17.02 -9.10 -25.87
C PRO A 327 15.63 -9.55 -25.42
N ILE A 328 15.43 -9.65 -24.10
CA ILE A 328 14.16 -10.13 -23.53
C ILE A 328 13.01 -9.18 -23.91
N ARG A 329 11.92 -9.75 -24.44
CA ARG A 329 10.73 -9.01 -24.87
C ARG A 329 9.63 -9.09 -23.81
N GLY A 330 9.51 -8.02 -23.00
CA GLY A 330 8.44 -7.90 -22.00
C GLY A 330 7.03 -7.91 -22.59
N ARG A 331 6.06 -8.31 -21.76
CA ARG A 331 4.62 -8.33 -22.08
C ARG A 331 3.98 -6.97 -21.83
N THR A 332 4.51 -6.20 -20.88
CA THR A 332 4.11 -4.83 -20.55
C THR A 332 4.50 -3.87 -21.67
N ARG A 333 3.65 -2.90 -21.99
CA ARG A 333 3.96 -1.84 -22.97
C ARG A 333 4.78 -0.74 -22.28
N PRO A 334 5.89 -0.25 -22.87
CA PRO A 334 6.78 0.73 -22.21
C PRO A 334 6.08 1.98 -21.66
N TYR A 335 5.00 2.47 -22.30
CA TYR A 335 4.24 3.63 -21.81
C TYR A 335 3.64 3.45 -20.40
N VAL A 336 3.42 2.20 -19.97
CA VAL A 336 2.92 1.88 -18.63
C VAL A 336 3.96 2.19 -17.56
N ILE A 337 5.26 2.09 -17.91
CA ILE A 337 6.40 2.40 -17.05
C ILE A 337 6.74 3.88 -17.18
N THR A 338 6.92 4.40 -18.39
CA THR A 338 7.41 5.77 -18.59
C THR A 338 6.44 6.85 -18.10
N ARG A 339 5.13 6.57 -18.03
CA ARG A 339 4.15 7.47 -17.39
C ARG A 339 4.30 7.58 -15.87
N GLU A 340 4.95 6.62 -15.22
CA GLU A 340 5.18 6.65 -13.78
C GLU A 340 6.40 7.50 -13.41
N LEU A 341 7.25 7.84 -14.38
CA LEU A 341 8.47 8.63 -14.19
C LEU A 341 8.14 10.13 -14.16
N GLN A 342 8.72 10.84 -13.20
CA GLN A 342 8.70 12.29 -13.14
C GLN A 342 9.87 12.87 -13.95
N LEU A 343 11.04 12.20 -13.93
CA LEU A 343 12.19 12.53 -14.76
C LEU A 343 11.90 12.28 -16.25
N LYS A 344 12.41 13.19 -17.10
CA LYS A 344 12.26 13.14 -18.56
C LYS A 344 13.60 13.37 -19.26
N PRO A 345 13.73 12.97 -20.54
CA PRO A 345 14.79 13.47 -21.41
C PRO A 345 14.88 15.00 -21.35
N GLY A 346 16.09 15.52 -21.20
CA GLY A 346 16.40 16.93 -21.01
C GLY A 346 16.45 17.40 -19.55
N ASP A 347 15.95 16.64 -18.57
CA ASP A 347 16.11 16.97 -17.14
C ASP A 347 17.54 16.67 -16.63
N VAL A 348 17.91 17.27 -15.50
CA VAL A 348 19.15 16.93 -14.78
C VAL A 348 18.88 15.73 -13.87
N PHE A 349 19.75 14.71 -13.91
CA PHE A 349 19.55 13.50 -13.12
C PHE A 349 19.62 13.78 -11.61
N ASN A 350 18.58 13.39 -10.87
CA ASN A 350 18.51 13.54 -9.42
C ASN A 350 18.14 12.21 -8.73
N ARG A 351 18.98 11.78 -7.78
CA ARG A 351 18.84 10.52 -7.03
C ARG A 351 17.48 10.39 -6.32
N ASN A 352 17.01 11.49 -5.72
CA ASN A 352 15.80 11.49 -4.91
C ASN A 352 14.55 11.36 -5.80
N THR A 353 14.57 11.99 -6.98
CA THR A 353 13.51 11.84 -7.97
C THR A 353 13.49 10.43 -8.55
N ILE A 354 14.61 9.91 -9.07
CA ILE A 354 14.63 8.55 -9.66
C ILE A 354 14.24 7.46 -8.63
N GLN A 355 14.63 7.60 -7.36
CA GLN A 355 14.21 6.68 -6.31
C GLN A 355 12.69 6.69 -6.08
N THR A 356 12.05 7.87 -6.15
CA THR A 356 10.60 7.98 -6.04
C THR A 356 9.89 7.48 -7.32
N ASP A 357 10.52 7.67 -8.49
CA ASP A 357 10.04 7.14 -9.77
C ASP A 357 10.05 5.60 -9.78
N LEU A 358 11.17 4.99 -9.35
CA LEU A 358 11.32 3.54 -9.17
C LEU A 358 10.28 2.97 -8.19
N GLN A 359 10.01 3.66 -7.07
CA GLN A 359 8.95 3.28 -6.14
C GLN A 359 7.56 3.25 -6.79
N ARG A 360 7.25 4.19 -7.70
CA ARG A 360 5.96 4.19 -8.43
C ARG A 360 5.90 3.11 -9.50
N VAL A 361 7.00 2.83 -10.21
CA VAL A 361 7.09 1.72 -11.17
C VAL A 361 6.92 0.37 -10.46
N PHE A 362 7.61 0.15 -9.33
CA PHE A 362 7.45 -1.05 -8.50
C PHE A 362 6.01 -1.14 -7.93
N GLY A 363 5.48 -0.01 -7.46
CA GLY A 363 4.11 0.15 -6.97
C GLY A 363 2.99 -0.09 -8.00
N LEU A 364 3.32 -0.27 -9.29
CA LEU A 364 2.37 -0.83 -10.26
C LEU A 364 1.98 -2.28 -9.92
N GLY A 365 2.82 -3.01 -9.16
CA GLY A 365 2.59 -4.39 -8.75
C GLY A 365 2.77 -5.43 -9.87
N ILE A 366 3.30 -5.05 -11.03
CA ILE A 366 3.49 -5.93 -12.21
C ILE A 366 4.94 -6.37 -12.45
N PHE A 367 5.86 -5.88 -11.61
CA PHE A 367 7.28 -6.24 -11.60
C PHE A 367 7.63 -6.88 -10.25
N GLU A 368 8.71 -7.65 -10.21
CA GLU A 368 9.31 -8.17 -8.97
C GLU A 368 10.67 -7.54 -8.65
N ASP A 369 11.34 -6.98 -9.66
CA ASP A 369 12.53 -6.14 -9.49
C ASP A 369 12.51 -4.99 -10.51
N VAL A 370 13.04 -3.83 -10.09
CA VAL A 370 13.08 -2.58 -10.87
C VAL A 370 14.39 -1.86 -10.50
N LYS A 371 15.41 -2.00 -11.34
CA LYS A 371 16.73 -1.40 -11.18
C LYS A 371 16.95 -0.27 -12.18
N VAL A 372 17.88 0.63 -11.87
CA VAL A 372 18.37 1.67 -12.79
C VAL A 372 19.85 1.44 -13.07
N ALA A 373 20.23 1.53 -14.34
CA ALA A 373 21.61 1.60 -14.79
C ALA A 373 21.83 2.93 -15.52
N LEU A 374 23.06 3.45 -15.47
CA LEU A 374 23.41 4.78 -15.98
C LEU A 374 24.56 4.64 -16.99
N ASN A 375 24.23 4.81 -18.27
CA ASN A 375 25.19 4.68 -19.36
C ASN A 375 25.59 6.08 -19.88
N PRO A 376 26.83 6.30 -20.32
CA PRO A 376 27.20 7.54 -21.02
C PRO A 376 26.32 7.81 -22.23
N GLY A 377 25.96 9.08 -22.45
CA GLY A 377 25.29 9.55 -23.66
C GLY A 377 26.23 9.72 -24.85
N LYS A 378 25.70 10.26 -25.95
CA LYS A 378 26.50 10.67 -27.13
C LYS A 378 27.35 11.91 -26.84
N ASP A 379 26.82 12.85 -26.05
CA ASP A 379 27.63 13.85 -25.34
C ASP A 379 28.08 13.22 -24.02
N PRO A 380 29.40 13.15 -23.72
CA PRO A 380 29.90 12.65 -22.44
C PRO A 380 29.41 13.41 -21.19
N ARG A 381 28.83 14.62 -21.34
CA ARG A 381 28.15 15.35 -20.26
C ARG A 381 26.71 14.88 -20.00
N GLN A 382 26.17 14.02 -20.86
CA GLN A 382 24.81 13.49 -20.78
C GLN A 382 24.79 12.01 -20.39
N VAL A 383 23.66 11.56 -19.86
CA VAL A 383 23.43 10.19 -19.38
C VAL A 383 22.20 9.58 -20.05
N VAL A 384 22.31 8.31 -20.45
CA VAL A 384 21.19 7.47 -20.85
C VAL A 384 20.78 6.65 -19.63
N VAL A 385 19.57 6.89 -19.13
CA VAL A 385 19.00 6.18 -17.98
C VAL A 385 18.34 4.91 -18.49
N VAL A 386 18.79 3.73 -18.05
CA VAL A 386 18.20 2.44 -18.40
C VAL A 386 17.47 1.86 -17.20
N LEU A 387 16.17 1.63 -17.34
CA LEU A 387 15.36 0.95 -16.35
C LEU A 387 15.28 -0.54 -16.67
N ASN A 388 15.95 -1.36 -15.86
CA ASN A 388 15.96 -2.81 -15.93
C ASN A 388 14.76 -3.33 -15.11
N VAL A 389 13.79 -3.98 -15.77
CA VAL A 389 12.55 -4.43 -15.12
C VAL A 389 12.31 -5.93 -15.29
N ALA A 390 12.14 -6.64 -14.17
CA ALA A 390 11.79 -8.07 -14.14
C ALA A 390 10.27 -8.23 -14.01
N GLU A 391 9.61 -8.85 -15.00
CA GLU A 391 8.15 -9.00 -15.01
C GLU A 391 7.68 -10.22 -14.22
N LYS A 392 6.92 -10.00 -13.14
CA LYS A 392 6.37 -11.09 -12.33
C LYS A 392 5.21 -11.83 -13.03
N ASN A 393 4.75 -12.93 -12.44
CA ASN A 393 3.46 -13.51 -12.87
C ASN A 393 2.31 -12.60 -12.42
N SER A 394 1.43 -12.24 -13.37
CA SER A 394 0.37 -11.26 -13.15
C SER A 394 -1.04 -11.86 -13.07
N GLY A 395 -1.18 -13.18 -13.24
CA GLY A 395 -2.41 -13.90 -12.93
C GLY A 395 -2.39 -14.49 -11.52
N SER A 396 -3.50 -14.43 -10.80
CA SER A 396 -3.68 -15.02 -9.46
C SER A 396 -5.06 -15.62 -9.30
N ILE A 397 -5.15 -16.83 -8.74
CA ILE A 397 -6.38 -17.45 -8.23
C ILE A 397 -6.29 -17.42 -6.70
N ALA A 398 -7.37 -17.07 -6.03
CA ALA A 398 -7.50 -17.19 -4.58
C ALA A 398 -8.87 -17.77 -4.23
N ALA A 399 -8.89 -18.72 -3.29
CA ALA A 399 -10.10 -19.28 -2.72
C ALA A 399 -10.03 -19.17 -1.21
N GLY A 400 -11.17 -18.90 -0.57
CA GLY A 400 -11.27 -18.66 0.86
C GLY A 400 -12.61 -19.11 1.41
N ALA A 401 -12.68 -19.24 2.72
CA ALA A 401 -13.93 -19.43 3.46
C ALA A 401 -13.89 -18.60 4.74
N GLY A 402 -15.05 -18.18 5.22
CA GLY A 402 -15.18 -17.34 6.40
C GLY A 402 -16.55 -17.46 7.06
N PHE A 403 -16.65 -16.87 8.24
CA PHE A 403 -17.90 -16.74 8.98
C PHE A 403 -18.07 -15.29 9.43
N SER A 404 -19.28 -14.77 9.37
CA SER A 404 -19.61 -13.42 9.85
C SER A 404 -21.07 -13.36 10.31
N SER A 405 -21.36 -12.43 11.23
CA SER A 405 -22.72 -12.26 11.78
C SER A 405 -23.76 -11.98 10.68
N ALA A 406 -23.49 -11.05 9.75
CA ALA A 406 -24.42 -10.70 8.68
C ALA A 406 -24.57 -11.75 7.56
N SER A 407 -23.47 -12.36 7.10
CA SER A 407 -23.47 -13.28 5.93
C SER A 407 -23.58 -14.78 6.28
N GLY A 408 -23.46 -15.14 7.57
CA GLY A 408 -23.34 -16.53 8.00
C GLY A 408 -22.01 -17.17 7.60
N LEU A 409 -22.05 -18.46 7.26
CA LEU A 409 -20.93 -19.20 6.66
C LEU A 409 -20.87 -18.93 5.16
N PHE A 410 -19.69 -18.58 4.64
CA PHE A 410 -19.49 -18.33 3.22
C PHE A 410 -18.16 -18.87 2.68
N GLY A 411 -18.21 -19.42 1.47
CA GLY A 411 -17.07 -19.78 0.64
C GLY A 411 -16.89 -18.78 -0.49
N THR A 412 -15.67 -18.69 -1.03
CA THR A 412 -15.28 -17.71 -2.05
C THR A 412 -14.28 -18.28 -3.02
N LEU A 413 -14.41 -17.90 -4.30
CA LEU A 413 -13.47 -18.19 -5.36
C LEU A 413 -13.28 -16.93 -6.20
N SER A 414 -12.03 -16.52 -6.39
CA SER A 414 -11.67 -15.32 -7.14
C SER A 414 -10.52 -15.59 -8.11
N TYR A 415 -10.59 -14.98 -9.29
CA TYR A 415 -9.53 -14.93 -10.28
C TYR A 415 -9.26 -13.48 -10.65
N GLN A 416 -7.98 -13.08 -10.65
CA GLN A 416 -7.56 -11.76 -11.08
C GLN A 416 -6.39 -11.87 -12.06
N GLN A 417 -6.57 -11.29 -13.24
CA GLN A 417 -5.53 -11.11 -14.25
C GLN A 417 -5.11 -9.64 -14.30
N GLN A 418 -4.01 -9.32 -13.63
CA GLN A 418 -3.35 -8.03 -13.74
C GLN A 418 -2.53 -7.93 -15.04
N ASN A 419 -2.23 -6.72 -15.48
CA ASN A 419 -1.46 -6.40 -16.68
C ASN A 419 -2.06 -6.96 -17.98
N PHE A 420 -3.39 -7.07 -18.04
CA PHE A 420 -4.10 -7.50 -19.24
C PHE A 420 -3.67 -6.67 -20.47
N ARG A 421 -3.38 -7.36 -21.57
CA ARG A 421 -2.87 -6.79 -22.85
C ARG A 421 -1.59 -5.94 -22.72
N GLY A 422 -0.86 -6.07 -21.61
CA GLY A 422 0.35 -5.31 -21.31
C GLY A 422 0.10 -3.85 -20.89
N ARG A 423 -1.07 -3.54 -20.34
CA ARG A 423 -1.53 -2.15 -20.09
C ARG A 423 -1.60 -1.73 -18.61
N ASN A 424 -1.15 -2.57 -17.68
CA ASN A 424 -1.58 -2.59 -16.26
C ASN A 424 -3.12 -2.65 -16.07
N GLN A 425 -3.88 -3.04 -17.10
CA GLN A 425 -5.32 -3.29 -16.96
C GLN A 425 -5.54 -4.53 -16.08
N LYS A 426 -6.60 -4.51 -15.28
CA LYS A 426 -7.04 -5.65 -14.48
C LYS A 426 -8.32 -6.23 -15.06
N ILE A 427 -8.43 -7.55 -15.09
CA ILE A 427 -9.70 -8.29 -15.13
C ILE A 427 -9.82 -9.04 -13.81
N GLY A 428 -10.99 -8.99 -13.18
CA GLY A 428 -11.34 -9.75 -11.99
C GLY A 428 -12.64 -10.52 -12.22
N ALA A 429 -12.73 -11.72 -11.66
CA ALA A 429 -13.97 -12.47 -11.51
C ALA A 429 -14.04 -12.98 -10.06
N GLU A 430 -15.18 -12.79 -9.40
CA GLU A 430 -15.40 -13.20 -8.01
C GLU A 430 -16.74 -13.92 -7.87
N LEU A 431 -16.72 -15.04 -7.16
CA LEU A 431 -17.87 -15.88 -6.80
C LEU A 431 -17.89 -16.02 -5.27
N VAL A 432 -19.00 -15.63 -4.63
CA VAL A 432 -19.27 -15.85 -3.21
C VAL A 432 -20.45 -16.80 -3.09
N LEU A 433 -20.29 -17.87 -2.31
CA LEU A 433 -21.30 -18.88 -2.02
C LEU A 433 -21.49 -18.94 -0.49
N GLY A 434 -22.51 -18.26 0.03
CA GLY A 434 -22.83 -18.23 1.45
C GLY A 434 -24.24 -18.72 1.77
N THR A 435 -24.51 -18.95 3.05
CA THR A 435 -25.85 -19.36 3.51
C THR A 435 -26.89 -18.25 3.36
N ARG A 436 -26.47 -16.97 3.41
CA ARG A 436 -27.34 -15.78 3.29
C ARG A 436 -27.11 -14.94 2.04
N GLU A 437 -26.04 -15.23 1.27
CA GLU A 437 -25.70 -14.49 0.05
C GLU A 437 -25.10 -15.35 -1.08
N LEU A 438 -25.40 -14.98 -2.33
CA LEU A 438 -24.77 -15.47 -3.55
C LEU A 438 -24.31 -14.25 -4.36
N LEU A 439 -23.02 -14.17 -4.67
CA LEU A 439 -22.44 -13.11 -5.50
C LEU A 439 -21.72 -13.71 -6.70
N PHE A 440 -21.93 -13.12 -7.87
CA PHE A 440 -21.04 -13.21 -9.02
C PHE A 440 -20.73 -11.80 -9.50
N ASP A 441 -19.45 -11.43 -9.60
CA ASP A 441 -18.97 -10.20 -10.26
C ASP A 441 -17.95 -10.56 -11.34
N LEU A 442 -18.04 -9.86 -12.48
CA LEU A 442 -17.00 -9.82 -13.51
C LEU A 442 -16.66 -8.36 -13.78
N SER A 443 -15.43 -7.96 -13.47
CA SER A 443 -14.97 -6.58 -13.51
C SER A 443 -13.72 -6.37 -14.36
N PHE A 444 -13.65 -5.21 -15.00
CA PHE A 444 -12.49 -4.71 -15.75
C PHE A 444 -12.09 -3.34 -15.22
N THR A 445 -10.79 -3.07 -15.11
CA THR A 445 -10.26 -1.76 -14.70
C THR A 445 -9.03 -1.38 -15.52
N ASP A 446 -9.03 -0.18 -16.10
CA ASP A 446 -7.82 0.52 -16.54
C ASP A 446 -7.44 1.52 -15.43
N PRO A 447 -6.42 1.24 -14.59
CA PRO A 447 -6.14 2.03 -13.40
C PRO A 447 -5.57 3.42 -13.72
N TRP A 448 -5.17 3.66 -14.96
CA TRP A 448 -4.83 4.99 -15.47
C TRP A 448 -5.01 5.00 -16.98
N ILE A 449 -6.09 5.63 -17.45
CA ILE A 449 -6.45 5.76 -18.86
C ILE A 449 -5.29 6.38 -19.65
N LYS A 450 -4.86 5.71 -20.73
CA LYS A 450 -3.75 6.20 -21.57
C LYS A 450 -4.06 7.57 -22.16
N GLY A 451 -3.27 8.58 -21.78
CA GLY A 451 -3.36 9.96 -22.31
C GLY A 451 -3.93 10.97 -21.33
N ASP A 452 -4.61 10.55 -20.27
CA ASP A 452 -5.02 11.44 -19.19
C ASP A 452 -3.80 11.83 -18.32
N PRO A 453 -3.57 13.11 -18.01
CA PRO A 453 -2.42 13.54 -17.20
C PRO A 453 -2.66 13.48 -15.67
N TYR A 454 -3.86 13.11 -15.22
CA TYR A 454 -4.30 13.23 -13.82
C TYR A 454 -4.62 11.88 -13.14
N ARG A 455 -4.05 10.77 -13.63
CA ARG A 455 -4.27 9.41 -13.11
C ARG A 455 -5.74 9.00 -13.03
N THR A 456 -6.55 9.42 -14.00
CA THR A 456 -7.96 9.01 -14.07
C THR A 456 -8.04 7.51 -14.36
N SER A 457 -8.63 6.74 -13.46
CA SER A 457 -8.97 5.33 -13.69
C SER A 457 -10.36 5.19 -14.30
N PHE A 458 -10.58 4.07 -14.99
CA PHE A 458 -11.89 3.62 -15.44
C PHE A 458 -12.11 2.19 -14.96
N THR A 459 -13.28 1.93 -14.37
CA THR A 459 -13.73 0.60 -13.95
C THR A 459 -15.13 0.34 -14.53
N THR A 460 -15.38 -0.88 -14.99
CA THR A 460 -16.72 -1.36 -15.36
C THR A 460 -16.89 -2.79 -14.86
N ASN A 461 -18.11 -3.17 -14.49
CA ASN A 461 -18.43 -4.50 -14.00
C ASN A 461 -19.85 -4.93 -14.39
N ILE A 462 -20.07 -6.24 -14.42
CA ILE A 462 -21.39 -6.86 -14.47
C ILE A 462 -21.53 -7.83 -13.30
N PHE A 463 -22.71 -7.94 -12.71
CA PHE A 463 -22.92 -8.74 -11.51
C PHE A 463 -24.30 -9.36 -11.41
N ARG A 464 -24.37 -10.47 -10.67
CA ARG A 464 -25.59 -11.01 -10.06
C ARG A 464 -25.35 -11.16 -8.56
N ARG A 465 -26.16 -10.49 -7.75
CA ARG A 465 -26.21 -10.68 -6.29
C ARG A 465 -27.58 -11.21 -5.90
N GLN A 466 -27.64 -12.09 -4.92
CA GLN A 466 -28.85 -12.51 -4.23
C GLN A 466 -28.53 -12.50 -2.74
N SER A 467 -29.33 -11.80 -1.93
CA SER A 467 -29.06 -11.59 -0.51
C SER A 467 -30.35 -11.49 0.28
N ILE A 468 -30.40 -12.09 1.47
CA ILE A 468 -31.43 -11.76 2.48
C ILE A 468 -31.18 -10.33 2.97
N SER A 469 -32.24 -9.53 3.08
CA SER A 469 -32.12 -8.10 3.44
C SER A 469 -32.25 -7.88 4.94
N LEU A 470 -31.26 -7.22 5.55
CA LEU A 470 -31.31 -6.82 6.97
C LEU A 470 -32.44 -5.82 7.30
N VAL A 471 -33.10 -5.25 6.28
CA VAL A 471 -34.34 -4.47 6.45
C VAL A 471 -35.52 -5.38 6.82
N PHE A 472 -35.58 -6.58 6.25
CA PHE A 472 -36.68 -7.52 6.40
C PHE A 472 -36.37 -8.66 7.39
N ASP A 473 -35.13 -8.79 7.86
CA ASP A 473 -34.66 -9.96 8.58
C ASP A 473 -33.75 -9.60 9.78
N GLY A 474 -33.74 -10.48 10.78
CA GLY A 474 -33.02 -10.36 12.05
C GLY A 474 -32.84 -11.74 12.69
N ASP A 475 -32.48 -11.80 13.96
CA ASP A 475 -32.42 -13.08 14.70
C ASP A 475 -33.77 -13.40 15.34
N ASP A 476 -34.39 -12.40 15.98
CA ASP A 476 -35.69 -12.52 16.65
C ASP A 476 -36.83 -11.91 15.80
N THR A 477 -36.49 -11.13 14.76
CA THR A 477 -37.46 -10.30 14.01
C THR A 477 -37.38 -10.45 12.48
N THR A 478 -37.95 -11.51 11.90
CA THR A 478 -38.05 -11.69 10.43
C THR A 478 -39.44 -11.41 9.87
N ILE A 479 -39.53 -10.60 8.82
CA ILE A 479 -40.70 -10.47 7.93
C ILE A 479 -40.69 -11.63 6.93
N ARG A 480 -41.78 -12.40 6.87
CA ARG A 480 -41.87 -13.66 6.11
C ARG A 480 -42.72 -13.50 4.84
N LEU A 481 -42.43 -14.32 3.84
CA LEU A 481 -43.24 -14.43 2.62
C LEU A 481 -44.52 -15.26 2.89
N PRO A 482 -45.55 -15.20 2.01
CA PRO A 482 -46.80 -15.97 2.19
C PRO A 482 -46.63 -17.50 2.30
N ASN A 483 -45.51 -18.06 1.83
CA ASN A 483 -45.12 -19.47 1.97
C ASN A 483 -44.25 -19.76 3.21
N GLY A 484 -44.00 -18.76 4.08
CA GLY A 484 -43.17 -18.89 5.29
C GLY A 484 -41.67 -18.69 5.09
N ASP A 485 -41.23 -18.42 3.86
CA ASP A 485 -39.81 -18.26 3.51
C ASP A 485 -39.30 -16.81 3.70
N GLU A 486 -37.99 -16.61 3.62
CA GLU A 486 -37.33 -15.31 3.73
C GLU A 486 -37.27 -14.54 2.38
N PRO A 487 -37.55 -13.22 2.37
CA PRO A 487 -37.48 -12.41 1.17
C PRO A 487 -36.04 -12.18 0.70
N ARG A 488 -35.66 -12.83 -0.40
CA ARG A 488 -34.33 -12.70 -1.01
C ARG A 488 -34.36 -11.63 -2.09
N VAL A 489 -33.54 -10.60 -1.92
CA VAL A 489 -33.39 -9.51 -2.88
C VAL A 489 -32.35 -9.92 -3.92
N GLN A 490 -32.80 -10.34 -5.10
CA GLN A 490 -31.92 -10.57 -6.24
C GLN A 490 -31.72 -9.26 -7.01
N ARG A 491 -30.46 -8.88 -7.25
CA ARG A 491 -30.04 -7.74 -8.07
C ARG A 491 -29.17 -8.25 -9.22
N VAL A 492 -29.59 -8.06 -10.47
CA VAL A 492 -28.79 -8.35 -11.68
C VAL A 492 -28.48 -7.03 -12.36
N GLY A 493 -27.23 -6.76 -12.70
CA GLY A 493 -26.88 -5.44 -13.17
C GLY A 493 -25.46 -5.28 -13.68
N GLY A 494 -25.09 -4.04 -13.89
CA GLY A 494 -23.75 -3.64 -14.28
C GLY A 494 -23.57 -2.14 -14.17
N GLY A 495 -22.32 -1.70 -14.22
CA GLY A 495 -22.00 -0.28 -14.09
C GLY A 495 -20.65 0.09 -14.67
N PHE A 496 -20.39 1.39 -14.66
CA PHE A 496 -19.07 1.94 -14.94
C PHE A 496 -18.80 3.15 -14.05
N SER A 497 -17.54 3.40 -13.76
CA SER A 497 -17.11 4.58 -13.01
C SER A 497 -15.74 5.07 -13.47
N PHE A 498 -15.57 6.38 -13.38
CA PHE A 498 -14.30 7.08 -13.46
C PHE A 498 -13.90 7.53 -12.06
N SER A 499 -12.61 7.47 -11.73
CA SER A 499 -12.09 8.05 -10.49
C SER A 499 -10.79 8.80 -10.75
N ARG A 500 -10.62 9.96 -10.12
CA ARG A 500 -9.47 10.85 -10.32
C ARG A 500 -8.87 11.28 -8.97
N PRO A 501 -7.59 10.96 -8.70
CA PRO A 501 -6.82 11.57 -7.61
C PRO A 501 -6.66 13.08 -7.84
N LEU A 502 -7.08 13.90 -6.87
CA LEU A 502 -7.05 15.36 -6.99
C LEU A 502 -5.75 15.92 -6.40
N ALA A 503 -4.71 16.03 -7.25
CA ALA A 503 -3.44 16.67 -6.93
C ALA A 503 -2.92 17.50 -8.12
N LYS A 504 -2.25 18.63 -7.84
CA LYS A 504 -1.64 19.48 -8.89
C LYS A 504 -0.49 18.77 -9.63
N ASN A 505 0.24 17.91 -8.94
CA ASN A 505 1.27 17.04 -9.50
C ASN A 505 0.76 15.58 -9.40
N PRO A 506 0.64 14.81 -10.50
CA PRO A 506 0.19 13.42 -10.45
C PRO A 506 1.21 12.47 -9.77
N PHE A 507 2.44 12.90 -9.51
CA PHE A 507 3.50 12.07 -8.91
C PHE A 507 3.53 12.10 -7.38
N VAL A 508 2.70 12.91 -6.71
CA VAL A 508 2.57 12.95 -5.23
C VAL A 508 1.27 12.31 -4.76
N LYS A 509 1.25 11.80 -3.52
CA LYS A 509 0.04 11.22 -2.89
C LYS A 509 -1.07 12.28 -2.82
N ALA A 510 -2.13 12.09 -3.60
CA ALA A 510 -3.33 12.91 -3.49
C ALA A 510 -4.05 12.64 -2.17
N ASN A 511 -4.35 13.69 -1.41
CA ASN A 511 -5.16 13.58 -0.19
C ASN A 511 -6.67 13.49 -0.49
N TRP A 512 -7.09 13.83 -1.70
CA TRP A 512 -8.48 13.78 -2.16
C TRP A 512 -8.59 12.88 -3.40
N VAL A 513 -9.69 12.13 -3.52
CA VAL A 513 -10.08 11.38 -4.71
C VAL A 513 -11.55 11.67 -4.97
N ALA A 514 -11.90 12.04 -6.19
CA ALA A 514 -13.29 12.17 -6.64
C ALA A 514 -13.63 11.06 -7.64
N SER A 515 -14.88 10.65 -7.67
CA SER A 515 -15.39 9.61 -8.57
C SER A 515 -16.79 9.95 -9.10
N LEU A 516 -17.07 9.49 -10.31
CA LEU A 516 -18.35 9.62 -10.98
C LEU A 516 -18.63 8.34 -11.75
N GLY A 517 -19.81 7.74 -11.59
CA GLY A 517 -20.20 6.53 -12.29
C GLY A 517 -21.70 6.43 -12.53
N MET A 518 -22.09 5.36 -13.21
CA MET A 518 -23.47 4.97 -13.45
C MET A 518 -23.62 3.47 -13.19
N ILE A 519 -24.71 3.06 -12.54
CA ILE A 519 -25.04 1.67 -12.26
C ILE A 519 -26.49 1.43 -12.69
N TYR A 520 -26.73 0.36 -13.44
CA TYR A 520 -28.06 -0.18 -13.72
C TYR A 520 -28.25 -1.48 -12.94
N GLN A 521 -29.42 -1.63 -12.30
CA GLN A 521 -29.79 -2.82 -11.54
C GLN A 521 -31.26 -3.18 -11.82
N HIS A 522 -31.47 -4.39 -12.35
CA HIS A 522 -32.76 -5.06 -12.33
C HIS A 522 -32.90 -5.78 -10.99
N VAL A 523 -33.87 -5.39 -10.17
CA VAL A 523 -34.07 -5.89 -8.81
C VAL A 523 -35.38 -6.68 -8.73
N THR A 524 -35.33 -7.86 -8.11
CA THR A 524 -36.51 -8.71 -7.90
C THR A 524 -36.53 -9.31 -6.51
N ILE A 525 -37.69 -9.30 -5.84
CA ILE A 525 -37.90 -9.97 -4.55
C ILE A 525 -38.42 -11.39 -4.80
N ARG A 526 -37.72 -12.40 -4.25
CA ARG A 526 -38.02 -13.82 -4.48
C ARG A 526 -37.95 -14.67 -3.21
N ASP A 527 -38.60 -15.82 -3.25
CA ASP A 527 -38.37 -16.94 -2.34
C ASP A 527 -37.18 -17.82 -2.79
N ALA A 528 -37.01 -18.98 -2.15
CA ALA A 528 -35.94 -19.95 -2.43
C ALA A 528 -36.14 -20.68 -3.77
N ASP A 529 -37.39 -20.96 -4.13
CA ASP A 529 -37.78 -21.59 -5.41
C ASP A 529 -37.68 -20.61 -6.59
N GLY A 530 -37.52 -19.32 -6.30
CA GLY A 530 -37.31 -18.25 -7.27
C GLY A 530 -38.59 -17.57 -7.75
N VAL A 531 -39.73 -17.83 -7.12
CA VAL A 531 -41.02 -17.19 -7.38
C VAL A 531 -40.98 -15.73 -6.92
N LEU A 532 -41.59 -14.82 -7.67
CA LEU A 532 -41.66 -13.40 -7.31
C LEU A 532 -42.68 -13.17 -6.18
N SER A 533 -42.29 -12.48 -5.12
CA SER A 533 -43.21 -12.02 -4.08
C SER A 533 -43.01 -10.53 -3.75
N PRO A 534 -43.89 -9.62 -4.21
CA PRO A 534 -43.78 -8.18 -3.91
C PRO A 534 -44.08 -7.82 -2.45
N ARG A 535 -44.67 -8.74 -1.69
CA ARG A 535 -45.23 -8.50 -0.37
C ARG A 535 -44.94 -9.64 0.61
N ALA A 536 -44.98 -9.30 1.89
CA ALA A 536 -44.93 -10.23 3.00
C ALA A 536 -46.28 -10.95 3.21
N ASN A 537 -46.30 -11.96 4.09
CA ASN A 537 -47.50 -12.65 4.54
C ASN A 537 -48.53 -11.73 5.23
N THR A 538 -48.05 -10.72 5.96
CA THR A 538 -48.85 -9.68 6.62
C THR A 538 -49.19 -8.47 5.72
N GLY A 539 -48.68 -8.45 4.49
CA GLY A 539 -49.09 -7.52 3.42
C GLY A 539 -48.15 -6.33 3.17
N GLU A 540 -47.09 -6.18 3.97
CA GLU A 540 -46.06 -5.14 3.83
C GLU A 540 -45.43 -5.16 2.42
N LEU A 541 -45.03 -3.98 1.93
CA LEU A 541 -44.31 -3.84 0.66
C LEU A 541 -42.85 -4.25 0.83
N LEU A 542 -42.38 -5.17 -0.03
CA LEU A 542 -40.99 -5.60 -0.08
C LEU A 542 -40.24 -4.98 -1.28
N SER A 543 -40.95 -4.66 -2.35
CA SER A 543 -40.48 -3.90 -3.53
C SER A 543 -41.15 -2.52 -3.60
N PHE A 544 -40.63 -1.62 -4.43
CA PHE A 544 -41.32 -0.36 -4.74
C PHE A 544 -42.51 -0.62 -5.67
N SER A 545 -42.31 -1.38 -6.75
CA SER A 545 -43.36 -1.80 -7.66
C SER A 545 -44.16 -2.98 -7.10
N ASN A 546 -45.50 -2.94 -7.24
CA ASN A 546 -46.38 -4.06 -6.88
C ASN A 546 -46.14 -5.35 -7.71
N SER A 547 -45.30 -5.30 -8.74
CA SER A 547 -44.88 -6.45 -9.57
C SER A 547 -43.82 -7.34 -8.92
N GLY A 548 -43.14 -6.87 -7.86
CA GLY A 548 -41.97 -7.56 -7.29
C GLY A 548 -40.69 -7.32 -8.10
N VAL A 549 -40.72 -6.38 -9.05
CA VAL A 549 -39.69 -6.11 -10.06
C VAL A 549 -39.48 -4.60 -10.20
N ASP A 550 -38.26 -4.14 -9.92
CA ASP A 550 -37.88 -2.72 -9.93
C ASP A 550 -36.60 -2.51 -10.77
N ASP A 551 -36.56 -1.47 -11.60
CA ASP A 551 -35.34 -1.11 -12.35
C ASP A 551 -34.73 0.17 -11.77
N LEU A 552 -33.50 0.07 -11.27
CA LEU A 552 -32.75 1.16 -10.67
C LEU A 552 -31.57 1.54 -11.59
N THR A 553 -31.72 2.65 -12.32
CA THR A 553 -30.58 3.34 -12.93
C THR A 553 -30.13 4.46 -12.00
N THR A 554 -28.86 4.49 -11.60
CA THR A 554 -28.31 5.53 -10.71
C THR A 554 -27.05 6.16 -11.27
N ILE A 555 -26.90 7.48 -11.10
CA ILE A 555 -25.63 8.20 -11.21
C ILE A 555 -25.04 8.32 -9.80
N VAL A 556 -23.78 7.90 -9.65
CA VAL A 556 -23.09 7.85 -8.37
C VAL A 556 -21.92 8.84 -8.38
N PHE A 557 -21.97 9.85 -7.52
CA PHE A 557 -20.86 10.75 -7.22
C PHE A 557 -20.22 10.36 -5.89
N GLY A 558 -18.88 10.33 -5.85
CA GLY A 558 -18.11 10.04 -4.64
C GLY A 558 -16.98 11.04 -4.43
N LEU A 559 -16.74 11.40 -3.17
CA LEU A 559 -15.61 12.22 -2.75
C LEU A 559 -15.00 11.65 -1.47
N THR A 560 -13.72 11.30 -1.53
CA THR A 560 -12.94 10.77 -0.40
C THR A 560 -11.77 11.68 -0.08
N ARG A 561 -11.52 11.95 1.20
CA ARG A 561 -10.25 12.52 1.69
C ARG A 561 -9.57 11.52 2.62
N ASP A 562 -8.39 11.03 2.28
CA ASP A 562 -7.58 10.21 3.17
C ASP A 562 -6.33 10.97 3.64
N ARG A 563 -6.18 11.11 4.95
CA ARG A 563 -5.05 11.70 5.68
C ARG A 563 -4.52 10.76 6.77
N ARG A 564 -4.91 9.48 6.76
CA ARG A 564 -4.41 8.48 7.71
C ARG A 564 -2.91 8.23 7.48
N ASN A 565 -2.19 7.99 8.57
CA ASN A 565 -0.78 7.62 8.54
C ASN A 565 -0.55 6.24 7.90
N ASP A 566 -1.43 5.28 8.23
CA ASP A 566 -1.45 3.92 7.70
C ASP A 566 -2.89 3.58 7.25
N PRO A 567 -3.09 2.98 6.06
CA PRO A 567 -4.44 2.68 5.56
C PRO A 567 -5.07 1.40 6.13
N LEU A 568 -4.27 0.52 6.75
CA LEU A 568 -4.67 -0.80 7.29
C LEU A 568 -4.75 -0.79 8.83
N LEU A 569 -3.76 -0.17 9.49
CA LEU A 569 -3.68 -0.01 10.94
C LEU A 569 -3.54 1.49 11.33
N PRO A 570 -4.54 2.34 10.99
CA PRO A 570 -4.50 3.76 11.26
C PRO A 570 -4.42 4.08 12.76
N THR A 571 -3.52 5.00 13.12
CA THR A 571 -3.32 5.48 14.49
C THR A 571 -3.24 7.01 14.59
N LYS A 572 -3.12 7.72 13.46
CA LYS A 572 -3.11 9.19 13.37
C LYS A 572 -3.71 9.67 12.05
N GLY A 573 -4.53 10.73 12.11
CA GLY A 573 -5.07 11.42 10.93
C GLY A 573 -6.56 11.17 10.74
N SER A 574 -7.10 11.43 9.55
CA SER A 574 -8.53 11.25 9.27
C SER A 574 -8.85 10.65 7.91
N LEU A 575 -10.05 10.09 7.81
CA LEU A 575 -10.69 9.63 6.58
C LEU A 575 -12.08 10.26 6.49
N LEU A 576 -12.35 11.02 5.44
CA LEU A 576 -13.68 11.51 5.09
C LEU A 576 -14.14 10.76 3.83
N ARG A 577 -15.39 10.30 3.83
CA ARG A 577 -16.10 9.79 2.65
C ARG A 577 -17.44 10.50 2.53
N MET A 578 -17.77 10.94 1.33
CA MET A 578 -19.07 11.49 0.95
C MET A 578 -19.53 10.79 -0.32
N GLY A 579 -20.81 10.44 -0.39
CA GLY A 579 -21.42 9.80 -1.55
C GLY A 579 -22.82 10.36 -1.82
N MET A 580 -23.16 10.48 -3.09
CA MET A 580 -24.47 10.90 -3.58
C MET A 580 -24.88 9.95 -4.72
N GLU A 581 -26.06 9.35 -4.60
CA GLU A 581 -26.65 8.44 -5.58
C GLU A 581 -27.96 9.08 -6.06
N GLN A 582 -28.00 9.51 -7.32
CA GLN A 582 -29.21 10.06 -7.96
C GLN A 582 -29.79 8.99 -8.87
N SER A 583 -31.01 8.50 -8.61
CA SER A 583 -31.68 7.63 -9.58
C SER A 583 -32.19 8.42 -10.78
N ILE A 584 -32.30 7.74 -11.91
CA ILE A 584 -32.96 8.21 -13.13
C ILE A 584 -34.22 7.33 -13.28
N PRO A 585 -35.42 7.92 -13.39
CA PRO A 585 -36.67 7.18 -13.48
C PRO A 585 -36.83 6.55 -14.88
N VAL A 586 -36.27 5.36 -15.07
CA VAL A 586 -36.34 4.57 -16.31
C VAL A 586 -36.46 3.08 -15.99
N GLY A 587 -37.33 2.38 -16.72
CA GLY A 587 -37.67 0.97 -16.47
C GLY A 587 -38.82 0.79 -15.47
N SER A 588 -38.96 -0.43 -14.94
CA SER A 588 -39.99 -0.80 -13.97
C SER A 588 -39.93 0.07 -12.70
N GLY A 589 -41.09 0.51 -12.23
CA GLY A 589 -41.23 1.38 -11.05
C GLY A 589 -41.01 2.87 -11.31
N SER A 590 -40.27 3.26 -12.36
CA SER A 590 -40.01 4.69 -12.68
C SER A 590 -39.41 5.49 -11.49
N ILE A 591 -38.55 4.85 -10.70
CA ILE A 591 -38.11 5.29 -9.37
C ILE A 591 -37.22 6.55 -9.43
N LEU A 592 -37.64 7.64 -8.77
CA LEU A 592 -36.89 8.89 -8.62
C LEU A 592 -36.53 9.18 -7.15
N PHE A 593 -35.27 8.95 -6.78
CA PHE A 593 -34.69 9.36 -5.50
C PHE A 593 -33.35 10.06 -5.61
N ASN A 594 -33.02 10.81 -4.57
CA ASN A 594 -31.65 11.17 -4.24
C ASN A 594 -31.26 10.57 -2.89
N ARG A 595 -30.15 9.85 -2.84
CA ARG A 595 -29.56 9.34 -1.60
C ARG A 595 -28.24 10.06 -1.34
N VAL A 596 -28.05 10.54 -0.12
CA VAL A 596 -26.78 11.13 0.35
C VAL A 596 -26.25 10.34 1.53
N ARG A 597 -24.94 10.13 1.60
CA ARG A 597 -24.24 9.49 2.73
C ARG A 597 -22.92 10.20 3.03
N ALA A 598 -22.58 10.32 4.31
CA ALA A 598 -21.30 10.83 4.77
C ALA A 598 -20.75 9.95 5.91
N SER A 599 -19.43 9.79 5.96
CA SER A 599 -18.71 9.10 7.03
C SER A 599 -17.38 9.80 7.28
N TYR A 600 -17.11 10.15 8.54
CA TYR A 600 -15.85 10.78 8.96
C TYR A 600 -15.24 10.01 10.12
N THR A 601 -13.97 9.63 9.97
CA THR A 601 -13.18 8.94 10.98
C THR A 601 -11.95 9.78 11.34
N TYR A 602 -11.64 9.92 12.63
CA TYR A 602 -10.48 10.62 13.14
C TYR A 602 -9.72 9.76 14.17
N PHE A 603 -8.40 9.69 14.00
CA PHE A 603 -7.49 8.89 14.81
C PHE A 603 -6.52 9.78 15.58
N ILE A 604 -6.48 9.61 16.89
CA ILE A 604 -5.60 10.31 17.82
C ILE A 604 -4.65 9.28 18.46
N PRO A 605 -3.32 9.38 18.25
CA PRO A 605 -2.38 8.48 18.91
C PRO A 605 -2.30 8.83 20.41
N VAL A 606 -2.42 7.82 21.27
CA VAL A 606 -2.42 7.97 22.74
C VAL A 606 -1.41 7.02 23.39
N ARG A 607 -1.24 7.10 24.71
CA ARG A 607 -0.43 6.20 25.54
C ARG A 607 -1.03 6.07 26.94
N PHE A 608 -2.21 5.47 27.05
CA PHE A 608 -2.91 5.33 28.33
C PHE A 608 -2.48 4.11 29.14
N VAL A 609 -1.99 3.06 28.48
CA VAL A 609 -1.47 1.84 29.15
C VAL A 609 0.00 1.59 28.81
N SER A 610 0.74 1.03 29.76
CA SER A 610 2.19 0.77 29.62
C SER A 610 2.57 -0.72 29.74
N PHE A 611 1.58 -1.63 29.76
CA PHE A 611 1.81 -3.07 29.95
C PHE A 611 2.64 -3.74 28.84
N ARG A 612 2.62 -3.18 27.63
CA ARG A 612 3.40 -3.61 26.46
C ARG A 612 3.82 -2.41 25.62
N PRO A 613 5.03 -2.40 25.04
CA PRO A 613 5.37 -1.52 23.93
C PRO A 613 4.48 -1.80 22.72
N GLY A 614 3.90 -0.77 22.14
CA GLY A 614 3.10 -0.86 20.91
C GLY A 614 2.27 0.40 20.67
N PRO A 615 1.72 0.58 19.46
CA PRO A 615 0.86 1.73 19.16
C PRO A 615 -0.49 1.63 19.88
N GLN A 616 -0.99 2.78 20.34
CA GLN A 616 -2.35 2.93 20.89
C GLN A 616 -3.03 4.12 20.20
N SER A 617 -4.34 4.02 19.99
CA SER A 617 -5.12 5.11 19.39
C SER A 617 -6.52 5.18 19.94
N LEU A 618 -6.98 6.39 20.25
CA LEU A 618 -8.41 6.69 20.22
C LEU A 618 -8.82 6.89 18.76
N ALA A 619 -9.94 6.31 18.38
CA ALA A 619 -10.51 6.45 17.06
C ALA A 619 -12.01 6.76 17.17
N PHE A 620 -12.41 7.85 16.53
CA PHE A 620 -13.80 8.33 16.52
C PHE A 620 -14.33 8.21 15.10
N ASN A 621 -15.52 7.65 14.94
CA ASN A 621 -16.22 7.61 13.66
C ASN A 621 -17.62 8.20 13.83
N PHE A 622 -18.06 8.99 12.85
CA PHE A 622 -19.42 9.51 12.73
C PHE A 622 -19.92 9.27 11.32
N GLN A 623 -21.16 8.82 11.17
CA GLN A 623 -21.80 8.55 9.88
C GLN A 623 -23.24 9.05 9.88
N THR A 624 -23.72 9.43 8.70
CA THR A 624 -25.11 9.84 8.49
C THR A 624 -25.51 9.65 7.03
N GLY A 625 -26.81 9.55 6.77
CA GLY A 625 -27.35 9.52 5.41
C GLY A 625 -28.86 9.72 5.37
N GLY A 626 -29.37 9.86 4.15
CA GLY A 626 -30.78 10.08 3.87
C GLY A 626 -31.18 9.67 2.46
N VAL A 627 -32.45 9.28 2.26
CA VAL A 627 -33.06 9.06 0.94
C VAL A 627 -34.29 9.95 0.75
N PHE A 628 -34.22 10.84 -0.23
CA PHE A 628 -35.24 11.81 -0.59
C PHE A 628 -35.95 11.36 -1.87
N GLY A 629 -37.30 11.40 -1.89
CA GLY A 629 -38.10 10.86 -3.00
C GLY A 629 -38.46 9.38 -2.81
N ASP A 630 -38.52 8.65 -3.93
CA ASP A 630 -39.02 7.28 -4.04
C ASP A 630 -38.04 6.28 -3.40
N LEU A 631 -38.37 5.78 -2.21
CA LEU A 631 -37.55 4.81 -1.49
C LEU A 631 -38.08 3.38 -1.68
N PRO A 632 -37.41 2.50 -2.44
CA PRO A 632 -37.68 1.06 -2.39
C PRO A 632 -37.41 0.53 -0.97
N PRO A 633 -38.25 -0.35 -0.41
CA PRO A 633 -38.10 -0.79 0.99
C PRO A 633 -36.73 -1.46 1.24
N TYR A 634 -36.25 -2.28 0.30
CA TYR A 634 -34.94 -2.93 0.35
C TYR A 634 -33.72 -1.98 0.21
N GLU A 635 -33.93 -0.68 0.02
CA GLU A 635 -32.91 0.37 -0.04
C GLU A 635 -32.90 1.26 1.22
N ALA A 636 -33.69 0.93 2.26
CA ALA A 636 -33.66 1.60 3.55
C ALA A 636 -32.36 1.35 4.34
N PHE A 637 -32.07 2.22 5.31
CA PHE A 637 -30.89 2.11 6.17
C PHE A 637 -31.19 1.24 7.40
N ALA A 638 -30.79 -0.03 7.32
CA ALA A 638 -30.75 -0.94 8.46
C ALA A 638 -29.63 -0.55 9.45
N LEU A 639 -29.92 -0.62 10.75
CA LEU A 639 -29.04 -0.27 11.87
C LEU A 639 -28.91 -1.43 12.86
N GLY A 640 -27.88 -1.40 13.70
CA GLY A 640 -27.56 -2.47 14.66
C GLY A 640 -26.51 -3.45 14.12
N GLY A 641 -25.86 -4.18 15.04
CA GLY A 641 -24.93 -5.24 14.71
C GLY A 641 -23.48 -4.81 14.51
N SER A 642 -22.70 -5.74 13.94
CA SER A 642 -21.24 -5.75 13.96
C SER A 642 -20.58 -4.52 13.32
N ASN A 643 -21.26 -3.90 12.35
CA ASN A 643 -20.84 -2.70 11.62
C ASN A 643 -21.68 -1.45 11.92
N SER A 644 -22.69 -1.55 12.80
CA SER A 644 -23.48 -0.43 13.33
C SER A 644 -23.43 -0.44 14.86
N VAL A 645 -24.50 -0.68 15.62
CA VAL A 645 -24.42 -0.71 17.10
C VAL A 645 -24.17 -2.13 17.61
N ARG A 646 -22.94 -2.40 18.06
CA ARG A 646 -22.54 -3.71 18.61
C ARG A 646 -23.24 -3.97 19.96
N GLY A 647 -24.00 -5.06 20.00
CA GLY A 647 -24.89 -5.45 21.10
C GLY A 647 -26.21 -5.96 20.52
N TYR A 648 -26.82 -5.17 19.63
CA TYR A 648 -27.91 -5.60 18.75
C TYR A 648 -27.42 -6.60 17.69
N ALA A 649 -28.36 -7.33 17.07
CA ALA A 649 -28.11 -8.04 15.82
C ALA A 649 -27.91 -7.09 14.63
N ASP A 650 -27.36 -7.62 13.53
CA ASP A 650 -27.27 -6.89 12.26
C ASP A 650 -28.69 -6.64 11.71
N GLY A 651 -29.19 -5.41 11.82
CA GLY A 651 -30.51 -4.97 11.32
C GLY A 651 -31.59 -4.69 12.38
N GLU A 652 -31.39 -5.08 13.63
CA GLU A 652 -32.45 -5.05 14.67
C GLU A 652 -32.54 -3.75 15.48
N LEU A 653 -31.72 -2.73 15.19
CA LEU A 653 -31.89 -1.42 15.85
C LEU A 653 -32.93 -0.53 15.15
N GLY A 654 -33.17 -0.73 13.86
CA GLY A 654 -34.09 0.10 13.07
C GLY A 654 -33.79 0.03 11.58
N SER A 655 -34.80 0.33 10.76
CA SER A 655 -34.69 0.35 9.29
C SER A 655 -35.38 1.59 8.72
N GLY A 656 -34.61 2.68 8.52
CA GLY A 656 -35.13 4.02 8.28
C GLY A 656 -34.76 4.67 6.94
N ARG A 657 -35.42 5.79 6.64
CA ARG A 657 -35.14 6.67 5.49
C ARG A 657 -33.92 7.56 5.72
N TYR A 658 -33.65 7.90 6.98
CA TYR A 658 -32.52 8.70 7.45
C TYR A 658 -31.76 7.92 8.53
N PHE A 659 -30.50 8.29 8.79
CA PHE A 659 -29.79 7.80 9.98
C PHE A 659 -28.68 8.74 10.44
N VAL A 660 -28.31 8.59 11.71
CA VAL A 660 -27.04 9.03 12.31
C VAL A 660 -26.45 7.87 13.12
N GLN A 661 -25.13 7.71 13.10
CA GLN A 661 -24.43 6.82 14.04
C GLN A 661 -23.03 7.34 14.40
N GLY A 662 -22.57 7.03 15.60
CA GLY A 662 -21.25 7.37 16.12
C GLY A 662 -20.59 6.21 16.85
N THR A 663 -19.26 6.15 16.78
CA THR A 663 -18.41 5.23 17.55
C THR A 663 -17.25 5.98 18.19
N ALA A 664 -16.96 5.66 19.45
CA ALA A 664 -15.64 5.85 20.04
C ALA A 664 -15.00 4.47 20.29
N GLU A 665 -13.79 4.24 19.80
CA GLU A 665 -13.04 3.00 19.99
C GLU A 665 -11.60 3.29 20.45
N TYR A 666 -11.19 2.73 21.59
CA TYR A 666 -9.82 2.79 22.11
C TYR A 666 -9.09 1.48 21.76
N ARG A 667 -8.05 1.56 20.93
CA ARG A 667 -7.26 0.42 20.45
C ARG A 667 -5.90 0.36 21.17
N PHE A 668 -5.51 -0.81 21.68
CA PHE A 668 -4.28 -0.99 22.47
C PHE A 668 -3.63 -2.39 22.31
N PRO A 669 -2.31 -2.54 22.49
CA PRO A 669 -1.63 -3.82 22.31
C PRO A 669 -1.82 -4.77 23.50
N LEU A 670 -1.98 -6.07 23.23
CA LEU A 670 -1.97 -7.15 24.24
C LEU A 670 -0.76 -8.08 24.03
N PHE A 671 -0.57 -8.55 22.80
CA PHE A 671 0.54 -9.40 22.37
C PHE A 671 0.99 -9.00 20.95
N SER A 672 2.07 -9.57 20.43
CA SER A 672 2.59 -9.25 19.08
C SER A 672 1.57 -9.47 17.96
N ILE A 673 0.71 -10.48 18.11
CA ILE A 673 -0.37 -10.81 17.16
C ILE A 673 -1.77 -10.39 17.65
N LEU A 674 -1.88 -9.71 18.79
CA LEU A 674 -3.17 -9.47 19.46
C LEU A 674 -3.28 -8.03 19.99
N SER A 675 -4.33 -7.33 19.61
CA SER A 675 -4.69 -6.03 20.20
C SER A 675 -6.08 -6.08 20.82
N GLY A 676 -6.26 -5.35 21.91
CA GLY A 676 -7.56 -5.11 22.54
C GLY A 676 -8.22 -3.86 21.97
N ALA A 677 -9.55 -3.82 22.09
CA ALA A 677 -10.37 -2.64 21.87
C ALA A 677 -11.35 -2.47 23.04
N LEU A 678 -11.60 -1.22 23.45
CA LEU A 678 -12.81 -0.83 24.19
C LEU A 678 -13.66 0.00 23.23
N PHE A 679 -14.98 -0.17 23.21
CA PHE A 679 -15.84 0.62 22.33
C PHE A 679 -17.15 1.07 22.98
N PHE A 680 -17.68 2.17 22.43
CA PHE A 680 -19.06 2.62 22.60
C PHE A 680 -19.60 3.05 21.23
N ASP A 681 -20.71 2.46 20.81
CA ASP A 681 -21.45 2.79 19.59
C ASP A 681 -22.83 3.35 19.95
N ALA A 682 -23.36 4.29 19.16
CA ALA A 682 -24.73 4.77 19.27
C ALA A 682 -25.30 5.14 17.90
N ALA A 683 -26.60 4.92 17.67
CA ALA A 683 -27.26 5.22 16.41
C ALA A 683 -28.75 5.58 16.58
N SER A 684 -29.30 6.24 15.55
CA SER A 684 -30.74 6.46 15.41
C SER A 684 -31.12 6.56 13.93
N ASP A 685 -32.29 6.03 13.59
CA ASP A 685 -32.98 6.20 12.31
C ASP A 685 -33.68 7.58 12.18
N LEU A 686 -33.55 8.45 13.19
CA LEU A 686 -34.23 9.73 13.34
C LEU A 686 -35.77 9.64 13.36
N GLY A 687 -36.34 8.51 13.81
CA GLY A 687 -37.79 8.26 13.83
C GLY A 687 -38.39 8.13 12.43
N SER A 688 -37.62 7.63 11.47
CA SER A 688 -37.98 7.61 10.05
C SER A 688 -38.35 6.24 9.49
N GLY A 689 -38.33 5.18 10.31
CA GLY A 689 -38.74 3.82 9.97
C GLY A 689 -40.12 3.74 9.31
N SER A 690 -41.13 4.37 9.92
CA SER A 690 -42.50 4.43 9.39
C SER A 690 -42.66 5.29 8.13
N SER A 691 -41.60 5.98 7.68
CA SER A 691 -41.56 6.67 6.38
C SER A 691 -40.98 5.80 5.25
N VAL A 692 -40.55 4.58 5.56
CA VAL A 692 -40.17 3.55 4.58
C VAL A 692 -41.46 2.82 4.13
N PRO A 693 -41.73 2.66 2.82
CA PRO A 693 -42.94 1.98 2.38
C PRO A 693 -43.00 0.54 2.92
N GLY A 694 -44.16 0.13 3.43
CA GLY A 694 -44.34 -1.15 4.12
C GLY A 694 -43.97 -1.16 5.60
N ASP A 695 -43.45 -0.06 6.17
CA ASP A 695 -43.02 0.09 7.57
C ASP A 695 -42.33 -1.16 8.17
N PRO A 696 -41.18 -1.60 7.61
CA PRO A 696 -40.45 -2.75 8.12
C PRO A 696 -39.94 -2.56 9.55
N SER A 697 -39.83 -1.32 10.05
CA SER A 697 -39.46 -1.06 11.45
C SER A 697 -40.63 -1.31 12.38
N GLY A 698 -41.82 -0.80 12.06
CA GLY A 698 -43.06 -1.04 12.82
C GLY A 698 -43.49 -2.51 12.79
N ALA A 699 -43.45 -3.16 11.62
CA ALA A 699 -43.79 -4.58 11.47
C ALA A 699 -42.88 -5.53 12.27
N ARG A 700 -41.63 -5.10 12.55
CA ARG A 700 -40.64 -5.83 13.35
C ARG A 700 -40.53 -5.33 14.80
N GLY A 701 -41.21 -4.25 15.17
CA GLY A 701 -41.14 -3.65 16.51
C GLY A 701 -39.77 -3.03 16.88
N LEU A 702 -38.98 -2.57 15.90
CA LEU A 702 -37.59 -2.14 16.14
C LEU A 702 -37.51 -0.83 16.95
N PRO A 703 -36.50 -0.64 17.84
CA PRO A 703 -36.41 0.53 18.71
C PRO A 703 -36.19 1.88 18.00
N GLY A 704 -35.69 1.87 16.77
CA GLY A 704 -35.32 3.06 15.98
C GLY A 704 -34.05 3.78 16.46
N SER A 705 -33.73 3.73 17.75
CA SER A 705 -32.53 4.35 18.32
C SER A 705 -31.99 3.59 19.53
N GLY A 706 -30.68 3.66 19.74
CA GLY A 706 -30.02 2.96 20.85
C GLY A 706 -28.49 3.05 20.81
N PHE A 707 -27.85 2.43 21.79
CA PHE A 707 -26.42 2.40 22.00
C PHE A 707 -25.94 1.04 22.53
N GLY A 708 -24.63 0.79 22.41
CA GLY A 708 -24.00 -0.43 22.88
C GLY A 708 -22.53 -0.21 23.23
N GLY A 709 -22.09 -0.79 24.33
CA GLY A 709 -20.73 -0.68 24.85
C GLY A 709 -20.08 -2.06 24.99
N GLY A 710 -18.76 -2.16 24.84
CA GLY A 710 -18.14 -3.48 24.87
C GLY A 710 -16.63 -3.56 24.73
N LEU A 711 -16.19 -4.82 24.65
CA LEU A 711 -14.79 -5.25 24.60
C LEU A 711 -14.52 -5.94 23.27
N GLY A 712 -13.35 -5.69 22.70
CA GLY A 712 -12.94 -6.24 21.42
C GLY A 712 -11.54 -6.85 21.44
N VAL A 713 -11.35 -7.85 20.60
CA VAL A 713 -10.06 -8.48 20.30
C VAL A 713 -9.81 -8.36 18.80
N ARG A 714 -8.56 -8.06 18.44
CA ARG A 714 -8.07 -7.95 17.06
C ARG A 714 -6.90 -8.90 16.89
N ILE A 715 -7.08 -9.98 16.14
CA ILE A 715 -6.06 -10.99 15.85
C ILE A 715 -5.38 -10.62 14.53
N ASN A 716 -4.13 -10.16 14.58
CA ASN A 716 -3.37 -9.80 13.38
C ASN A 716 -3.00 -11.06 12.59
N SER A 717 -3.75 -11.33 11.53
CA SER A 717 -3.42 -12.35 10.53
C SER A 717 -2.61 -11.75 9.37
N PRO A 718 -2.01 -12.55 8.47
CA PRO A 718 -1.33 -12.06 7.27
C PRO A 718 -2.20 -11.20 6.33
N ILE A 719 -3.51 -11.19 6.52
CA ILE A 719 -4.49 -10.46 5.68
C ILE A 719 -5.22 -9.33 6.40
N GLY A 720 -4.80 -9.02 7.62
CA GLY A 720 -5.37 -7.98 8.46
C GLY A 720 -5.91 -8.51 9.80
N PRO A 721 -6.43 -7.62 10.64
CA PRO A 721 -6.97 -7.99 11.94
C PRO A 721 -8.32 -8.71 11.79
N ILE A 722 -8.44 -9.94 12.31
CA ILE A 722 -9.74 -10.58 12.55
C ILE A 722 -10.35 -9.94 13.81
N ARG A 723 -11.61 -9.50 13.71
CA ARG A 723 -12.38 -8.82 14.76
C ARG A 723 -13.28 -9.83 15.46
N VAL A 724 -13.12 -9.95 16.77
CA VAL A 724 -14.12 -10.53 17.68
C VAL A 724 -14.48 -9.44 18.69
N ASP A 725 -15.73 -9.00 18.69
CA ASP A 725 -16.27 -8.04 19.65
C ASP A 725 -17.37 -8.70 20.49
N TYR A 726 -17.44 -8.34 21.77
CA TYR A 726 -18.59 -8.62 22.64
C TYR A 726 -19.15 -7.28 23.11
N GLY A 727 -20.38 -6.97 22.70
CA GLY A 727 -21.09 -5.75 23.06
C GLY A 727 -22.34 -6.04 23.86
N ILE A 728 -22.72 -5.10 24.74
CA ILE A 728 -23.99 -5.10 25.47
C ILE A 728 -24.78 -3.88 25.01
N ASN A 729 -26.05 -4.06 24.61
CA ASN A 729 -26.93 -2.97 24.17
C ASN A 729 -27.56 -2.21 25.38
N ASN A 730 -28.42 -1.23 25.12
CA ASN A 730 -29.17 -0.52 26.16
C ASN A 730 -30.43 -1.22 26.67
N GLU A 731 -30.79 -2.40 26.15
CA GLU A 731 -31.87 -3.25 26.65
C GLU A 731 -31.36 -4.30 27.65
N GLY A 732 -30.06 -4.64 27.61
CA GLY A 732 -29.36 -5.55 28.51
C GLY A 732 -28.70 -6.75 27.81
N ASP A 733 -28.95 -6.93 26.51
CA ASP A 733 -28.53 -8.10 25.73
C ASP A 733 -27.04 -8.03 25.37
N GLY A 734 -26.34 -9.12 25.64
CA GLY A 734 -24.91 -9.28 25.35
C GLY A 734 -24.67 -10.19 24.15
N ARG A 735 -24.01 -9.69 23.11
CA ARG A 735 -23.84 -10.40 21.83
C ARG A 735 -22.40 -10.38 21.30
N PHE A 736 -21.97 -11.53 20.77
CA PHE A 736 -20.73 -11.66 20.01
C PHE A 736 -20.90 -11.23 18.55
N SER A 737 -19.94 -10.43 18.06
CA SER A 737 -19.88 -9.90 16.71
C SER A 737 -18.55 -10.25 16.04
N PHE A 738 -18.60 -10.84 14.85
CA PHE A 738 -17.42 -11.26 14.09
C PHE A 738 -17.17 -10.33 12.89
N GLY A 739 -15.92 -10.21 12.44
CA GLY A 739 -15.58 -9.44 11.25
C GLY A 739 -14.12 -9.57 10.82
N ILE A 740 -13.80 -9.01 9.66
CA ILE A 740 -12.45 -9.00 9.09
C ILE A 740 -12.06 -7.55 8.74
N GLY A 741 -10.90 -7.11 9.22
CA GLY A 741 -10.42 -5.74 9.12
C GLY A 741 -10.76 -4.89 10.35
N GLN A 742 -10.30 -3.64 10.33
CA GLN A 742 -10.76 -2.63 11.27
C GLN A 742 -12.16 -2.16 10.88
N ARG A 743 -12.97 -1.72 11.86
CA ARG A 743 -14.32 -1.16 11.64
C ARG A 743 -14.30 0.11 10.76
N PHE A 744 -13.18 0.83 10.76
CA PHE A 744 -12.88 2.07 10.03
C PHE A 744 -11.36 2.37 10.07
#